data_AF-A0A2M7D434-F1
#
_entry.id   AF-A0A2M7D434-F1
#
_cell.length_a   1.000
_cell.length_b   1.000
_cell.length_c   1.000
_cell.angle_alpha   90.00
_cell.angle_beta   90.00
_cell.angle_gamma   90.00
#
_symmetry.space_group_name_H-M   'P 1'
#
loop_
_entity.id
_entity.type
_entity.pdbx_description
1 polymer ?
#
loop_
_entity_poly.entity_id
_entity_poly.type
_entity_poly.pdbx_seq_one_letter_code
_entity_poly.pdbx_strand_id
1 'polypeptide(L)'
;MKHIRLIDIITNEIAPLAPTDTIQDGLNLMSSSSISSVVVADEQNRPLGIFTENDTLKIISQHYDKSMQLQEVMTQNVFCLDASLNLHDAYILLEQKGYRHLIVVDAEGTYIGVVSEGDFLRNLGFEDAFQSKAVEDVMQEAPLMVKENSLIVTAAKMMNENKTSFVIVVDDMNPVGILSEKEITHFLANKNIESKETIESLDYLSAILIRPVISLKEASAMMKSHGVHQLIVVNEENRMIGILDRHDVLKAIHGAYFNYLINVIDKKNDTLLELEASKELLATTSALLNNVINTIPDLIWLKDTHGIYLKCNHVFERFFGAKESEIVGKSDFDFVDQELAEFFRKNDKKAIENGGPSGNEEYLKFADGSYEGLFYAMKTPLKDEENNIIGVLGIAHDITKHRADEDNLKQIDDALNEAQAMAHVGSWQLNIQENSFTASDEGCRIFGLNPKTEKISAQTIRALIHPDDLAEFIRKHDEGVLEGKYNHIYRIVVDGKIKWIHAFSSSVTDESGTFKKMKGILKDITKQKLYEEQLEKLANYDSLTGLANRELLLSHLRKSIQNATKNNQSLALLHFDLDDFKNINDSFGHNIGDEILKMATERLSEHIGITDFIARIGGDEFAIILEDVANSEDVSKFAQEMIDIMPLKIKTTFLKI
;
A
#
# COMPACT_ATOMS: atom_id res chain seq x y z
N MET A 1 -5.55 15.20 44.77
CA MET A 1 -6.22 15.72 45.98
C MET A 1 -5.69 14.97 47.19
N LYS A 2 -5.45 15.64 48.32
CA LYS A 2 -5.11 14.95 49.57
C LYS A 2 -6.30 14.09 49.99
N HIS A 3 -6.08 12.81 50.28
CA HIS A 3 -7.08 11.96 50.93
C HIS A 3 -7.18 12.38 52.39
N ILE A 4 -8.07 13.32 52.69
CA ILE A 4 -8.40 13.72 54.08
C ILE A 4 -9.48 12.76 54.58
N ARG A 5 -9.24 12.16 55.75
CA ARG A 5 -10.17 11.25 56.44
C ARG A 5 -10.81 11.97 57.62
N LEU A 6 -11.89 11.39 58.17
CA LEU A 6 -12.58 11.96 59.33
C LEU A 6 -11.66 12.20 60.52
N ILE A 7 -10.75 11.26 60.80
CA ILE A 7 -9.75 11.39 61.87
C ILE A 7 -8.88 12.64 61.76
N ASP A 8 -8.63 13.13 60.54
CA ASP A 8 -7.73 14.26 60.29
C ASP A 8 -8.40 15.62 60.60
N ILE A 9 -9.71 15.63 60.88
CA ILE A 9 -10.50 16.86 61.08
C ILE A 9 -11.27 16.91 62.41
N ILE A 10 -11.08 15.92 63.28
CA ILE A 10 -11.66 15.90 64.63
C ILE A 10 -11.09 17.09 65.41
N THR A 11 -11.96 17.90 65.99
CA THR A 11 -11.53 19.10 66.73
C THR A 11 -11.71 19.00 68.24
N ASN A 12 -12.53 18.07 68.73
CA ASN A 12 -12.82 17.90 70.16
C ASN A 12 -12.56 16.46 70.62
N GLU A 13 -11.38 16.21 71.18
CA GLU A 13 -11.05 15.01 71.97
C GLU A 13 -11.50 15.19 73.44
N ILE A 14 -12.74 15.63 73.64
CA ILE A 14 -13.27 15.85 74.98
C ILE A 14 -13.83 14.52 75.48
N ALA A 15 -13.42 14.13 76.70
CA ALA A 15 -13.89 12.91 77.33
C ALA A 15 -15.44 12.91 77.42
N PRO A 16 -16.10 11.80 77.04
CA PRO A 16 -17.55 11.72 77.14
C PRO A 16 -18.00 11.71 78.60
N LEU A 17 -19.23 12.14 78.83
CA LEU A 17 -19.89 12.06 80.14
C LEU A 17 -20.52 10.68 80.35
N ALA A 18 -20.68 10.28 81.61
CA ALA A 18 -21.40 9.08 81.98
C ALA A 18 -22.93 9.31 81.87
N PRO A 19 -23.73 8.26 81.59
CA PRO A 19 -25.19 8.39 81.52
C PRO A 19 -25.83 8.86 82.83
N THR A 20 -25.14 8.68 83.96
CA THR A 20 -25.56 9.12 85.30
C THR A 20 -25.20 10.57 85.62
N ASP A 21 -24.35 11.22 84.82
CA ASP A 21 -24.01 12.63 85.01
C ASP A 21 -25.24 13.51 84.75
N THR A 22 -25.27 14.70 85.32
CA THR A 22 -26.47 15.54 85.30
C THR A 22 -26.51 16.46 84.08
N ILE A 23 -27.70 16.98 83.76
CA ILE A 23 -27.86 18.04 82.76
C ILE A 23 -26.95 19.24 83.08
N GLN A 24 -26.82 19.60 84.36
CA GLN A 24 -25.93 20.68 84.78
C GLN A 24 -24.46 20.41 84.42
N ASP A 25 -24.00 19.16 84.55
CA ASP A 25 -22.64 18.76 84.17
C ASP A 25 -22.43 18.90 82.65
N GLY A 26 -23.42 18.47 81.86
CA GLY A 26 -23.43 18.67 80.40
C GLY A 26 -23.38 20.14 79.99
N LEU A 27 -24.25 20.98 80.56
CA LEU A 27 -24.29 22.43 80.30
C LEU A 27 -22.98 23.12 80.70
N ASN A 28 -22.39 22.75 81.84
CA ASN A 28 -21.12 23.28 82.31
C ASN A 28 -19.96 22.90 81.36
N LEU A 29 -19.92 21.65 80.92
CA LEU A 29 -18.89 21.17 79.99
C LEU A 29 -18.99 21.87 78.64
N MET A 30 -20.20 21.98 78.09
CA MET A 30 -20.46 22.70 76.83
C MET A 30 -20.04 24.17 76.91
N SER A 31 -20.45 24.85 77.99
CA SER A 31 -20.16 26.27 78.22
C SER A 31 -18.67 26.54 78.44
N SER A 32 -18.00 25.75 79.31
CA SER A 32 -16.59 25.96 79.65
C SER A 32 -15.62 25.59 78.54
N SER A 33 -15.96 24.57 77.74
CA SER A 33 -15.13 24.10 76.63
C SER A 33 -15.49 24.75 75.29
N SER A 34 -16.51 25.62 75.26
CA SER A 34 -17.00 26.28 74.03
C SER A 34 -17.34 25.29 72.91
N ILE A 35 -18.01 24.19 73.27
CA ILE A 35 -18.43 23.14 72.34
C ILE A 35 -19.96 23.08 72.24
N SER A 36 -20.47 22.67 71.07
CA SER A 36 -21.90 22.64 70.78
C SER A 36 -22.57 21.28 71.02
N SER A 37 -21.81 20.28 71.47
CA SER A 37 -22.33 18.99 71.88
C SER A 37 -21.36 18.23 72.79
N VAL A 38 -21.91 17.31 73.57
CA VAL A 38 -21.20 16.38 74.44
C VAL A 38 -21.71 14.97 74.16
N VAL A 39 -20.79 14.02 73.99
CA VAL A 39 -21.13 12.60 73.86
C VAL A 39 -21.29 11.98 75.24
N VAL A 40 -22.30 11.12 75.36
CA VAL A 40 -22.54 10.30 76.55
C VAL A 40 -22.15 8.87 76.18
N ALA A 41 -21.28 8.25 76.98
CA ALA A 41 -20.74 6.92 76.70
C ALA A 41 -20.87 5.97 77.89
N ASP A 42 -20.82 4.67 77.62
CA ASP A 42 -20.79 3.64 78.66
C ASP A 42 -19.40 3.53 79.33
N GLU A 43 -19.28 2.62 80.31
CA GLU A 43 -17.99 2.35 81.00
C GLU A 43 -16.90 1.82 80.07
N GLN A 44 -17.25 1.32 78.88
CA GLN A 44 -16.34 0.87 77.84
C GLN A 44 -16.05 1.97 76.80
N ASN A 45 -16.46 3.22 77.08
CA ASN A 45 -16.28 4.39 76.21
C ASN A 45 -16.98 4.26 74.85
N ARG A 46 -18.08 3.49 74.78
CA ARG A 46 -18.92 3.38 73.57
C ARG A 46 -20.02 4.44 73.61
N PRO A 47 -20.22 5.21 72.53
CA PRO A 47 -21.28 6.23 72.48
C PRO A 47 -22.67 5.64 72.68
N LEU A 48 -23.39 6.11 73.70
CA LEU A 48 -24.80 5.77 73.97
C LEU A 48 -25.74 6.86 73.45
N GLY A 49 -25.31 8.11 73.52
CA GLY A 49 -26.10 9.26 73.12
C GLY A 49 -25.29 10.53 72.94
N ILE A 50 -25.95 11.60 72.50
CA ILE A 50 -25.37 12.93 72.36
C ILE A 50 -26.32 13.96 72.99
N PHE A 51 -25.74 14.87 73.75
CA PHE A 51 -26.40 16.04 74.32
C PHE A 51 -25.91 17.28 73.57
N THR A 52 -26.84 18.07 73.04
CA THR A 52 -26.54 19.17 72.10
C THR A 52 -27.14 20.49 72.57
N GLU A 53 -26.74 21.61 71.96
CA GLU A 53 -27.32 22.93 72.27
C GLU A 53 -28.84 22.99 72.01
N ASN A 54 -29.35 22.18 71.07
CA ASN A 54 -30.79 22.06 70.83
C ASN A 54 -31.54 21.42 72.02
N ASP A 55 -30.89 20.56 72.80
CA ASP A 55 -31.50 19.96 73.99
C ASP A 55 -31.65 21.00 75.13
N THR A 56 -30.83 22.06 75.13
CA THR A 56 -30.97 23.25 76.00
C THR A 56 -32.32 23.94 75.81
N LEU A 57 -32.83 24.04 74.57
CA LEU A 57 -34.15 24.62 74.29
C LEU A 57 -35.30 23.75 74.81
N LYS A 58 -35.14 22.43 74.73
CA LYS A 58 -36.09 21.46 75.30
C LYS A 58 -36.17 21.59 76.82
N ILE A 59 -35.02 21.76 77.48
CA ILE A 59 -34.93 21.97 78.93
C ILE A 59 -35.79 23.17 79.38
N ILE A 60 -35.71 24.31 78.67
CA ILE A 60 -36.50 25.50 78.99
C ILE A 60 -37.99 25.30 78.68
N SER A 61 -38.32 24.70 77.54
CA SER A 61 -39.72 24.54 77.13
C SER A 61 -40.48 23.51 77.98
N GLN A 62 -39.81 22.41 78.37
CA GLN A 62 -40.38 21.31 79.13
C GLN A 62 -40.14 21.43 80.64
N HIS A 63 -39.45 22.48 81.09
CA HIS A 63 -39.13 22.76 82.50
C HIS A 63 -38.40 21.60 83.18
N TYR A 64 -37.41 21.03 82.49
CA TYR A 64 -36.59 19.97 83.05
C TYR A 64 -35.73 20.48 84.20
N ASP A 65 -35.63 19.66 85.25
CA ASP A 65 -34.74 19.93 86.37
C ASP A 65 -33.30 19.60 85.94
N LYS A 66 -32.37 20.52 86.19
CA LYS A 66 -30.96 20.35 85.78
C LYS A 66 -30.24 19.24 86.55
N SER A 67 -30.83 18.76 87.66
CA SER A 67 -30.35 17.60 88.41
C SER A 67 -30.74 16.25 87.78
N MET A 68 -31.60 16.24 86.75
CA MET A 68 -31.91 15.03 85.98
C MET A 68 -30.66 14.48 85.30
N GLN A 69 -30.65 13.16 85.08
CA GLN A 69 -29.52 12.48 84.44
C GLN A 69 -29.53 12.70 82.93
N LEU A 70 -28.35 12.78 82.32
CA LEU A 70 -28.20 12.99 80.87
C LEU A 70 -28.88 11.90 80.05
N GLN A 71 -28.89 10.64 80.53
CA GLN A 71 -29.57 9.54 79.83
C GLN A 71 -31.08 9.74 79.61
N GLU A 72 -31.71 10.59 80.43
CA GLU A 72 -33.15 10.87 80.37
C GLU A 72 -33.50 11.91 79.30
N VAL A 73 -32.53 12.73 78.87
CA VAL A 73 -32.76 13.85 77.94
C VAL A 73 -31.92 13.81 76.66
N MET A 74 -30.81 13.06 76.66
CA MET A 74 -29.92 12.95 75.50
C MET A 74 -30.62 12.32 74.31
N THR A 75 -30.16 12.65 73.10
CA THR A 75 -30.57 11.91 71.91
C THR A 75 -29.92 10.52 71.93
N GLN A 76 -30.74 9.48 72.07
CA GLN A 76 -30.31 8.07 72.07
C GLN A 76 -30.20 7.54 70.63
N ASN A 77 -29.50 6.41 70.45
CA ASN A 77 -29.25 5.76 69.15
C ASN A 77 -28.49 6.67 68.17
N VAL A 78 -27.35 7.18 68.62
CA VAL A 78 -26.48 8.06 67.84
C VAL A 78 -25.84 7.33 66.67
N PHE A 79 -25.77 8.04 65.54
CA PHE A 79 -25.10 7.55 64.34
C PHE A 79 -23.58 7.78 64.47
N CYS A 80 -22.82 6.69 64.48
CA CYS A 80 -21.37 6.72 64.61
C CYS A 80 -20.72 6.36 63.27
N LEU A 81 -19.59 7.01 62.96
CA LEU A 81 -18.82 6.79 61.75
C LEU A 81 -17.39 6.36 62.07
N ASP A 82 -16.85 5.49 61.22
CA ASP A 82 -15.47 5.03 61.33
C ASP A 82 -14.48 6.17 61.01
N ALA A 83 -13.46 6.33 61.86
CA ALA A 83 -12.43 7.37 61.71
C ALA A 83 -11.69 7.36 60.37
N SER A 84 -11.63 6.22 59.67
CA SER A 84 -10.96 6.09 58.38
C SER A 84 -11.79 6.57 57.18
N LEU A 85 -13.08 6.86 57.38
CA LEU A 85 -13.98 7.27 56.30
C LEU A 85 -13.48 8.55 55.62
N ASN A 86 -13.65 8.63 54.29
CA ASN A 86 -13.30 9.81 53.53
C ASN A 86 -14.16 11.00 53.97
N LEU A 87 -13.52 12.17 54.08
CA LEU A 87 -14.17 13.43 54.43
C LEU A 87 -15.43 13.72 53.59
N HIS A 88 -15.40 13.43 52.28
CA HIS A 88 -16.51 13.72 51.38
C HIS A 88 -17.71 12.79 51.63
N ASP A 89 -17.45 11.49 51.79
CA ASP A 89 -18.49 10.50 52.04
C ASP A 89 -19.15 10.74 53.41
N ALA A 90 -18.34 11.12 54.41
CA ALA A 90 -18.84 11.49 55.72
C ALA A 90 -19.75 12.74 55.68
N TYR A 91 -19.39 13.74 54.88
CA TYR A 91 -20.22 14.93 54.67
C TYR A 91 -21.56 14.58 53.99
N ILE A 92 -21.55 13.74 52.95
CA ILE A 92 -22.78 13.30 52.28
C ILE A 92 -23.73 12.61 53.28
N LEU A 93 -23.19 11.79 54.17
CA LEU A 93 -23.98 11.12 55.21
C LEU A 93 -24.53 12.10 56.25
N LEU A 94 -23.75 13.10 56.65
CA LEU A 94 -24.19 14.19 57.53
C LEU A 94 -25.39 14.93 56.92
N GLU A 95 -25.30 15.32 55.64
CA GLU A 95 -26.34 16.06 54.93
C GLU A 95 -27.61 15.21 54.73
N GLN A 96 -27.46 13.97 54.24
CA GLN A 96 -28.61 13.07 54.00
C GLN A 96 -29.42 12.79 55.26
N LYS A 97 -28.75 12.76 56.41
CA LYS A 97 -29.37 12.50 57.71
C LYS A 97 -29.86 13.77 58.40
N GLY A 98 -29.49 14.95 57.91
CA GLY A 98 -29.83 16.24 58.52
C GLY A 98 -29.21 16.43 59.90
N TYR A 99 -28.04 15.83 60.16
CA TYR A 99 -27.32 15.99 61.42
C TYR A 99 -26.31 17.14 61.33
N ARG A 100 -25.97 17.75 62.47
CA ARG A 100 -24.95 18.81 62.55
C ARG A 100 -23.64 18.38 63.20
N HIS A 101 -23.67 17.19 63.82
CA HIS A 101 -22.56 16.57 64.52
C HIS A 101 -22.53 15.08 64.16
N LEU A 102 -21.34 14.58 63.88
CA LEU A 102 -21.08 13.16 63.67
C LEU A 102 -20.15 12.66 64.76
N ILE A 103 -20.55 11.56 65.39
CA ILE A 103 -19.70 10.88 66.37
C ILE A 103 -18.76 9.95 65.62
N VAL A 104 -17.47 10.07 65.90
CA VAL A 104 -16.42 9.29 65.27
C VAL A 104 -15.93 8.23 66.23
N VAL A 105 -15.87 6.98 65.75
CA VAL A 105 -15.42 5.82 66.51
C VAL A 105 -14.26 5.12 65.81
N ASP A 106 -13.50 4.35 66.59
CA ASP A 106 -12.50 3.43 66.04
C ASP A 106 -13.15 2.16 65.49
N ALA A 107 -12.31 1.25 64.98
CA ALA A 107 -12.75 -0.05 64.45
C ALA A 107 -13.40 -0.96 65.51
N GLU A 108 -13.20 -0.68 66.80
CA GLU A 108 -13.75 -1.42 67.94
C GLU A 108 -15.06 -0.79 68.47
N GLY A 109 -15.49 0.34 67.88
CA GLY A 109 -16.68 1.09 68.26
C GLY A 109 -16.47 2.04 69.44
N THR A 110 -15.23 2.29 69.82
CA THR A 110 -14.86 3.18 70.92
C THR A 110 -14.89 4.63 70.45
N TYR A 111 -15.41 5.53 71.29
CA TYR A 111 -15.46 6.97 71.00
C TYR A 111 -14.06 7.56 70.81
N ILE A 112 -13.85 8.25 69.67
CA ILE A 112 -12.64 9.02 69.38
C ILE A 112 -12.92 10.52 69.50
N GLY A 113 -14.05 10.99 68.97
CA GLY A 113 -14.35 12.42 68.93
C GLY A 113 -15.64 12.76 68.20
N VAL A 114 -15.91 14.07 68.07
CA VAL A 114 -17.04 14.60 67.31
C VAL A 114 -16.53 15.52 66.20
N VAL A 115 -17.18 15.43 65.04
CA VAL A 115 -16.97 16.33 63.90
C VAL A 115 -18.26 17.12 63.67
N SER A 116 -18.16 18.45 63.69
CA SER A 116 -19.25 19.38 63.41
C SER A 116 -19.21 19.90 61.97
N GLU A 117 -20.29 20.51 61.51
CA GLU A 117 -20.31 21.26 60.24
C GLU A 117 -19.18 22.30 60.12
N GLY A 118 -18.79 22.93 61.23
CA GLY A 118 -17.65 23.86 61.26
C GLY A 118 -16.32 23.21 60.88
N ASP A 119 -16.14 21.94 61.21
CA ASP A 119 -14.93 21.18 60.90
C ASP A 119 -14.86 20.81 59.42
N PHE A 120 -16.00 20.43 58.85
CA PHE A 120 -16.13 20.22 57.41
C PHE A 120 -15.80 21.50 56.64
N LEU A 121 -16.39 22.64 57.02
CA LEU A 121 -16.15 23.91 56.31
C LEU A 121 -14.67 24.32 56.30
N ARG A 122 -13.94 24.06 57.39
CA ARG A 122 -12.50 24.37 57.48
C ARG A 122 -11.61 23.48 56.61
N ASN A 123 -12.04 22.25 56.35
CA ASN A 123 -11.16 21.21 55.79
C ASN A 123 -11.57 20.72 54.40
N LEU A 124 -12.78 21.05 53.92
CA LEU A 124 -13.27 20.64 52.61
C LEU A 124 -12.52 21.33 51.44
N GLY A 125 -11.73 22.37 51.68
CA GLY A 125 -10.71 22.87 50.74
C GLY A 125 -11.24 23.45 49.42
N PHE A 126 -12.53 23.79 49.34
CA PHE A 126 -13.18 24.22 48.10
C PHE A 126 -13.21 25.74 47.88
N GLU A 127 -12.21 26.46 48.40
CA GLU A 127 -12.17 27.93 48.40
C GLU A 127 -12.19 28.56 46.99
N ASP A 128 -11.91 27.80 45.94
CA ASP A 128 -11.88 28.28 44.55
C ASP A 128 -13.15 27.96 43.75
N ALA A 129 -14.00 27.03 44.20
CA ALA A 129 -15.18 26.60 43.46
C ALA A 129 -16.41 27.54 43.61
N PHE A 130 -16.35 28.55 44.49
CA PHE A 130 -17.47 29.46 44.81
C PHE A 130 -17.19 30.94 44.57
N GLN A 131 -16.14 31.28 43.81
CA GLN A 131 -15.87 32.69 43.47
C GLN A 131 -17.07 33.38 42.78
N SER A 132 -18.01 32.61 42.21
CA SER A 132 -19.12 33.12 41.41
C SER A 132 -20.50 33.10 42.06
N LYS A 133 -20.69 32.63 43.31
CA LYS A 133 -21.99 32.67 43.99
C LYS A 133 -22.05 33.81 45.02
N ALA A 134 -23.11 34.60 44.96
CA ALA A 134 -23.35 35.70 45.90
C ALA A 134 -24.16 35.21 47.12
N VAL A 135 -24.13 36.00 48.20
CA VAL A 135 -24.91 35.72 49.42
C VAL A 135 -26.41 35.73 49.14
N GLU A 136 -26.88 36.61 48.25
CA GLU A 136 -28.31 36.70 47.86
C GLU A 136 -28.87 35.42 47.23
N ASP A 137 -28.04 34.59 46.60
CA ASP A 137 -28.47 33.34 45.98
C ASP A 137 -28.76 32.23 46.99
N VAL A 138 -28.37 32.42 48.25
CA VAL A 138 -28.32 31.36 49.28
C VAL A 138 -28.95 31.78 50.60
N MET A 139 -28.95 33.07 50.94
CA MET A 139 -29.48 33.57 52.21
C MET A 139 -30.95 33.18 52.45
N GLN A 140 -31.32 33.07 53.72
CA GLN A 140 -32.70 32.87 54.14
C GLN A 140 -33.39 34.23 54.30
N GLU A 141 -34.57 34.38 53.69
CA GLU A 141 -35.41 35.56 53.83
C GLU A 141 -36.28 35.50 55.11
N ALA A 142 -36.58 36.67 55.69
CA ALA A 142 -37.49 36.84 56.83
C ALA A 142 -37.11 36.05 58.12
N PRO A 143 -35.97 36.33 58.75
CA PRO A 143 -35.56 35.68 60.01
C PRO A 143 -36.46 36.05 61.19
N LEU A 144 -36.53 35.16 62.19
CA LEU A 144 -37.30 35.38 63.41
C LEU A 144 -36.64 36.47 64.29
N MET A 145 -37.44 37.43 64.73
CA MET A 145 -36.97 38.61 65.48
C MET A 145 -37.55 38.67 66.89
N VAL A 146 -36.75 39.14 67.84
CA VAL A 146 -37.15 39.34 69.24
C VAL A 146 -36.62 40.70 69.72
N LYS A 147 -37.41 41.43 70.51
CA LYS A 147 -36.98 42.71 71.11
C LYS A 147 -35.95 42.47 72.20
N GLU A 148 -34.93 43.32 72.31
CA GLU A 148 -33.87 43.21 73.33
C GLU A 148 -34.38 43.19 74.79
N ASN A 149 -35.51 43.83 75.07
CA ASN A 149 -36.15 43.82 76.39
C ASN A 149 -36.99 42.56 76.69
N SER A 150 -37.02 41.59 75.77
CA SER A 150 -37.72 40.32 75.97
C SER A 150 -36.96 39.43 76.94
N LEU A 151 -37.66 38.53 77.63
CA LEU A 151 -37.03 37.53 78.49
C LEU A 151 -36.27 36.49 77.65
N ILE A 152 -35.08 36.09 78.09
CA ILE A 152 -34.25 35.07 77.42
C ILE A 152 -35.04 33.75 77.27
N VAL A 153 -35.78 33.35 78.31
CA VAL A 153 -36.62 32.16 78.29
C VAL A 153 -37.77 32.23 77.28
N THR A 154 -38.31 33.42 77.00
CA THR A 154 -39.34 33.61 75.98
C THR A 154 -38.73 33.45 74.59
N ALA A 155 -37.54 34.01 74.36
CA ALA A 155 -36.81 33.83 73.11
C ALA A 155 -36.45 32.36 72.86
N ALA A 156 -35.97 31.65 73.89
CA ALA A 156 -35.69 30.21 73.80
C ALA A 156 -36.94 29.37 73.45
N LYS A 157 -38.11 29.71 74.02
CA LYS A 157 -39.38 29.06 73.66
C LYS A 157 -39.76 29.34 72.20
N MET A 158 -39.64 30.59 71.76
CA MET A 158 -39.89 30.96 70.36
C MET A 158 -38.95 30.23 69.39
N MET A 159 -37.67 30.07 69.76
CA MET A 159 -36.69 29.30 68.99
C MET A 159 -37.13 27.85 68.82
N ASN A 160 -37.54 27.19 69.91
CA ASN A 160 -38.01 25.81 69.89
C ASN A 160 -39.30 25.63 69.07
N GLU A 161 -40.28 26.53 69.23
CA GLU A 161 -41.56 26.49 68.51
C GLU A 161 -41.39 26.67 67.00
N ASN A 162 -40.50 27.57 66.59
CA ASN A 162 -40.19 27.83 65.18
C ASN A 162 -39.09 26.92 64.63
N LYS A 163 -38.56 25.99 65.43
CA LYS A 163 -37.46 25.08 65.07
C LYS A 163 -36.24 25.80 64.47
N THR A 164 -35.88 26.93 65.07
CA THR A 164 -34.72 27.74 64.66
C THR A 164 -33.64 27.71 65.74
N SER A 165 -32.38 27.73 65.32
CA SER A 165 -31.22 27.70 66.22
C SER A 165 -30.74 29.07 66.67
N PHE A 166 -31.39 30.12 66.20
CA PHE A 166 -31.16 31.49 66.65
C PHE A 166 -32.36 32.39 66.38
N VAL A 167 -32.36 33.55 67.02
CA VAL A 167 -33.22 34.70 66.72
C VAL A 167 -32.39 35.96 66.59
N ILE A 168 -32.84 36.89 65.76
CA ILE A 168 -32.23 38.21 65.66
C ILE A 168 -32.82 39.10 66.74
N VAL A 169 -31.95 39.69 67.54
CA VAL A 169 -32.30 40.65 68.58
C VAL A 169 -32.35 42.03 67.95
N VAL A 170 -33.46 42.73 68.14
CA VAL A 170 -33.69 44.06 67.56
C VAL A 170 -34.01 45.12 68.61
N ASP A 171 -33.50 46.33 68.38
CA ASP A 171 -33.96 47.57 68.99
C ASP A 171 -34.64 48.42 67.90
N ASP A 172 -35.96 48.65 68.04
CA ASP A 172 -36.79 49.37 67.06
C ASP A 172 -36.50 48.99 65.59
N MET A 173 -36.42 47.68 65.31
CA MET A 173 -36.13 47.04 64.01
C MET A 173 -34.67 47.09 63.53
N ASN A 174 -33.75 47.68 64.29
CA ASN A 174 -32.33 47.62 64.01
C ASN A 174 -31.71 46.38 64.67
N PRO A 175 -30.95 45.55 63.93
CA PRO A 175 -30.31 44.38 64.51
C PRO A 175 -29.21 44.78 65.48
N VAL A 176 -29.39 44.47 66.76
CA VAL A 176 -28.39 44.71 67.82
C VAL A 176 -27.50 43.49 68.05
N GLY A 177 -28.03 42.28 67.82
CA GLY A 177 -27.29 41.04 68.01
C GLY A 177 -28.05 39.81 67.54
N ILE A 178 -27.43 38.65 67.71
CA ILE A 178 -28.05 37.34 67.47
C ILE A 178 -28.02 36.57 68.78
N LEU A 179 -29.17 36.04 69.20
CA LEU A 179 -29.26 35.11 70.31
C LEU A 179 -29.39 33.70 69.73
N SER A 180 -28.37 32.86 69.92
CA SER A 180 -28.35 31.47 69.46
C SER A 180 -28.47 30.47 70.62
N GLU A 181 -28.59 29.18 70.28
CA GLU A 181 -28.62 28.09 71.27
C GLU A 181 -27.37 28.09 72.18
N LYS A 182 -26.23 28.56 71.68
CA LYS A 182 -24.97 28.71 72.44
C LYS A 182 -25.11 29.69 73.60
N GLU A 183 -25.64 30.89 73.34
CA GLU A 183 -25.82 31.90 74.38
C GLU A 183 -26.85 31.45 75.42
N ILE A 184 -27.90 30.74 74.99
CA ILE A 184 -28.89 30.13 75.90
C ILE A 184 -28.23 29.04 76.76
N THR A 185 -27.34 28.22 76.17
CA THR A 185 -26.59 27.19 76.89
C THR A 185 -25.67 27.81 77.95
N HIS A 186 -24.94 28.87 77.58
CA HIS A 186 -24.10 29.61 78.52
C HIS A 186 -24.91 30.24 79.66
N PHE A 187 -26.07 30.81 79.35
CA PHE A 187 -27.01 31.34 80.34
C PHE A 187 -27.49 30.24 81.30
N LEU A 188 -27.94 29.10 80.79
CA LEU A 188 -28.41 27.99 81.63
C LEU A 188 -27.30 27.32 82.42
N ALA A 189 -26.04 27.35 82.00
CA ALA A 189 -24.94 26.84 82.83
C ALA A 189 -24.83 27.64 84.16
N ASN A 190 -25.03 28.96 84.11
CA ASN A 190 -24.77 29.86 85.23
C ASN A 190 -26.02 30.30 86.03
N LYS A 191 -27.22 30.21 85.43
CA LYS A 191 -28.46 30.80 85.97
C LYS A 191 -29.62 29.82 85.96
N ASN A 192 -30.57 29.97 86.87
CA ASN A 192 -31.73 29.07 86.94
C ASN A 192 -32.79 29.41 85.87
N ILE A 193 -33.58 28.41 85.46
CA ILE A 193 -34.61 28.50 84.40
C ILE A 193 -35.71 29.51 84.77
N GLU A 194 -35.98 29.72 86.07
CA GLU A 194 -36.95 30.70 86.57
C GLU A 194 -36.45 32.17 86.58
N SER A 195 -35.23 32.41 86.09
CA SER A 195 -34.67 33.76 86.01
C SER A 195 -35.50 34.68 85.10
N LYS A 196 -35.71 35.93 85.53
CA LYS A 196 -36.41 36.98 84.77
C LYS A 196 -35.44 37.92 84.04
N GLU A 197 -34.25 37.41 83.70
CA GLU A 197 -33.26 38.17 82.94
C GLU A 197 -33.73 38.41 81.48
N THR A 198 -33.56 39.64 81.03
CA THR A 198 -33.86 40.09 79.66
C THR A 198 -32.65 39.90 78.76
N ILE A 199 -32.87 39.85 77.44
CA ILE A 199 -31.77 39.70 76.47
C ILE A 199 -30.77 40.85 76.55
N GLU A 200 -31.24 42.07 76.83
CA GLU A 200 -30.42 43.27 77.06
C GLU A 200 -29.35 43.08 78.15
N SER A 201 -29.55 42.17 79.12
CA SER A 201 -28.53 41.86 80.14
C SER A 201 -27.30 41.10 79.61
N LEU A 202 -27.34 40.66 78.35
CA LEU A 202 -26.26 39.95 77.68
C LEU A 202 -25.41 40.95 76.86
N ASP A 203 -24.48 41.65 77.51
CA ASP A 203 -23.61 42.68 76.90
C ASP A 203 -22.66 42.17 75.78
N TYR A 204 -22.64 40.86 75.52
CA TYR A 204 -21.73 40.21 74.58
C TYR A 204 -22.38 39.82 73.25
N LEU A 205 -23.65 40.15 73.02
CA LEU A 205 -24.31 39.91 71.73
C LEU A 205 -23.76 40.86 70.67
N SER A 206 -23.37 40.32 69.51
CA SER A 206 -22.85 41.11 68.39
C SER A 206 -23.56 40.76 67.08
N ALA A 207 -24.00 41.78 66.35
CA ALA A 207 -24.50 41.64 64.98
C ALA A 207 -23.38 41.90 63.97
N ILE A 208 -23.11 40.92 63.11
CA ILE A 208 -22.21 41.11 61.96
C ILE A 208 -23.06 41.29 60.71
N LEU A 209 -22.96 42.48 60.13
CA LEU A 209 -23.76 42.90 58.98
C LEU A 209 -22.99 42.69 57.68
N ILE A 210 -23.64 42.12 56.67
CA ILE A 210 -23.11 41.93 55.33
C ILE A 210 -24.07 42.44 54.26
N ARG A 211 -23.52 42.76 53.08
CA ARG A 211 -24.30 43.13 51.89
C ARG A 211 -24.67 41.86 51.09
N PRO A 212 -25.81 41.83 50.40
CA PRO A 212 -26.26 40.67 49.61
C PRO A 212 -25.32 40.29 48.45
N VAL A 213 -24.60 41.28 47.91
CA VAL A 213 -23.74 41.11 46.72
C VAL A 213 -22.37 40.50 46.98
N ILE A 214 -21.97 40.35 48.26
CA ILE A 214 -20.66 39.77 48.56
C ILE A 214 -20.63 38.30 48.17
N SER A 215 -19.44 37.78 47.87
CA SER A 215 -19.31 36.36 47.54
C SER A 215 -19.49 35.47 48.77
N LEU A 216 -19.96 34.23 48.58
CA LEU A 216 -20.00 33.23 49.66
C LEU A 216 -18.61 32.94 50.25
N LYS A 217 -17.54 33.08 49.45
CA LYS A 217 -16.16 32.95 49.90
C LYS A 217 -15.81 34.02 50.95
N GLU A 218 -16.14 35.27 50.66
CA GLU A 218 -15.93 36.39 51.58
C GLU A 218 -16.80 36.26 52.83
N ALA A 219 -18.08 35.90 52.67
CA ALA A 219 -18.98 35.67 53.80
C ALA A 219 -18.47 34.53 54.72
N SER A 220 -18.02 33.41 54.14
CA SER A 220 -17.40 32.31 54.89
C SER A 220 -16.12 32.73 55.63
N ALA A 221 -15.27 33.54 54.99
CA ALA A 221 -14.08 34.11 55.62
C ALA A 221 -14.43 35.08 56.77
N MET A 222 -15.50 35.85 56.64
CA MET A 222 -16.03 36.70 57.71
C MET A 222 -16.54 35.87 58.89
N MET A 223 -17.32 34.81 58.65
CA MET A 223 -17.76 33.88 59.70
C MET A 223 -16.56 33.30 60.47
N LYS A 224 -15.52 32.88 59.75
CA LYS A 224 -14.30 32.31 60.33
C LYS A 224 -13.50 33.32 61.15
N SER A 225 -13.27 34.52 60.61
CA SER A 225 -12.45 35.56 61.26
C SER A 225 -13.09 36.12 62.53
N HIS A 226 -14.43 36.16 62.59
CA HIS A 226 -15.16 36.66 63.75
C HIS A 226 -15.67 35.55 64.68
N GLY A 227 -15.43 34.27 64.34
CA GLY A 227 -15.85 33.14 65.15
C GLY A 227 -17.37 32.98 65.26
N VAL A 228 -18.14 33.52 64.30
CA VAL A 228 -19.60 33.46 64.29
C VAL A 228 -20.11 32.34 63.39
N HIS A 229 -21.36 31.94 63.61
CA HIS A 229 -22.04 30.91 62.82
C HIS A 229 -23.00 31.52 61.79
N GLN A 230 -23.45 32.76 62.02
CA GLN A 230 -24.44 33.44 61.19
C GLN A 230 -24.02 34.87 60.88
N LEU A 231 -24.47 35.39 59.74
CA LEU A 231 -24.27 36.76 59.30
C LEU A 231 -25.62 37.38 58.92
N ILE A 232 -25.87 38.61 59.37
CA ILE A 232 -27.12 39.32 59.05
C ILE A 232 -26.94 40.04 57.72
N VAL A 233 -27.83 39.78 56.77
CA VAL A 233 -27.81 40.44 55.46
C VAL A 233 -28.68 41.69 55.52
N VAL A 234 -28.09 42.83 55.16
CA VAL A 234 -28.74 44.14 55.14
C VAL A 234 -28.66 44.77 53.75
N ASN A 235 -29.72 45.47 53.35
CA ASN A 235 -29.72 46.26 52.13
C ASN A 235 -28.91 47.56 52.29
N GLU A 236 -28.85 48.38 51.24
CA GLU A 236 -28.12 49.67 51.28
C GLU A 236 -28.66 50.69 52.28
N GLU A 237 -29.93 50.57 52.68
CA GLU A 237 -30.56 51.39 53.71
C GLU A 237 -30.32 50.85 55.14
N ASN A 238 -29.43 49.86 55.30
CA ASN A 238 -29.17 49.10 56.53
C ASN A 238 -30.41 48.38 57.11
N ARG A 239 -31.44 48.17 56.30
CA ARG A 239 -32.57 47.32 56.68
C ARG A 239 -32.19 45.87 56.47
N MET A 240 -32.46 45.05 57.46
CA MET A 240 -32.28 43.61 57.38
C MET A 240 -33.21 43.01 56.31
N ILE A 241 -32.63 42.20 55.43
CA ILE A 241 -33.33 41.51 54.34
C ILE A 241 -33.22 39.99 54.45
N GLY A 242 -32.22 39.48 55.18
CA GLY A 242 -32.04 38.05 55.36
C GLY A 242 -30.93 37.70 56.35
N ILE A 243 -30.63 36.41 56.42
CA ILE A 243 -29.56 35.83 57.23
C ILE A 243 -28.85 34.74 56.43
N LEU A 244 -27.54 34.61 56.61
CA LEU A 244 -26.76 33.51 56.06
C LEU A 244 -26.22 32.68 57.21
N ASP A 245 -26.56 31.39 57.25
CA ASP A 245 -26.00 30.42 58.19
C ASP A 245 -24.88 29.59 57.55
N ARG A 246 -24.01 29.03 58.39
CA ARG A 246 -22.91 28.14 57.97
C ARG A 246 -23.42 26.92 57.22
N HIS A 247 -24.58 26.39 57.61
CA HIS A 247 -25.21 25.27 56.93
C HIS A 247 -25.57 25.61 55.47
N ASP A 248 -26.11 26.82 55.23
CA ASP A 248 -26.47 27.28 53.88
C ASP A 248 -25.23 27.43 52.99
N VAL A 249 -24.14 27.96 53.56
CA VAL A 249 -22.83 28.06 52.89
C VAL A 249 -22.30 26.67 52.51
N LEU A 250 -22.32 25.72 53.44
CA LEU A 250 -21.86 24.34 53.20
C LEU A 250 -22.68 23.59 52.15
N LYS A 251 -24.00 23.74 52.20
CA LYS A 251 -24.90 23.13 51.20
C LYS A 251 -24.67 23.70 49.81
N ALA A 252 -24.49 25.02 49.71
CA ALA A 252 -24.11 25.66 48.45
C ALA A 252 -22.75 25.15 47.94
N ILE A 253 -21.83 24.84 48.87
CA ILE A 253 -20.52 24.29 48.57
C ILE A 253 -20.62 22.91 47.92
N HIS A 254 -21.35 21.99 48.52
CA HIS A 254 -21.45 20.63 48.01
C HIS A 254 -22.04 20.58 46.58
N GLY A 255 -23.08 21.38 46.31
CA GLY A 255 -23.75 21.40 45.01
C GLY A 255 -22.88 21.85 43.84
N ALA A 256 -22.06 22.91 43.99
CA ALA A 256 -21.23 23.35 42.85
C ALA A 256 -20.02 22.43 42.61
N TYR A 257 -19.49 21.81 43.66
CA TYR A 257 -18.41 20.83 43.52
C TYR A 257 -18.84 19.60 42.71
N PHE A 258 -20.06 19.09 42.95
CA PHE A 258 -20.59 17.96 42.19
C PHE A 258 -20.66 18.27 40.68
N ASN A 259 -21.15 19.46 40.32
CA ASN A 259 -21.21 19.90 38.93
C ASN A 259 -19.82 20.07 38.29
N TYR A 260 -18.83 20.54 39.05
CA TYR A 260 -17.45 20.62 38.57
C TYR A 260 -16.87 19.24 38.25
N LEU A 261 -17.10 18.24 39.10
CA LEU A 261 -16.60 16.88 38.87
C LEU A 261 -17.19 16.24 37.61
N ILE A 262 -18.50 16.42 37.37
CA ILE A 262 -19.15 15.90 36.15
C ILE A 262 -18.47 16.47 34.90
N ASN A 263 -18.29 17.80 34.85
CA ASN A 263 -17.64 18.46 33.72
C ASN A 263 -16.20 17.96 33.47
N VAL A 264 -15.44 17.69 34.53
CA VAL A 264 -14.07 17.15 34.40
C VAL A 264 -14.08 15.72 33.90
N ILE A 265 -15.02 14.89 34.34
CA ILE A 265 -15.16 13.50 33.90
C ILE A 265 -15.55 13.46 32.41
N ASP A 266 -16.54 14.25 32.01
CA ASP A 266 -17.00 14.31 30.62
C ASP A 266 -15.86 14.73 29.68
N LYS A 267 -15.13 15.79 30.04
CA LYS A 267 -13.97 16.25 29.25
C LYS A 267 -12.87 15.19 29.13
N LYS A 268 -12.64 14.40 30.19
CA LYS A 268 -11.67 13.29 30.15
C LYS A 268 -12.14 12.15 29.26
N ASN A 269 -13.43 11.82 29.30
CA ASN A 269 -14.01 10.78 28.45
C ASN A 269 -13.89 11.16 26.97
N ASP A 270 -14.18 12.42 26.61
CA ASP A 270 -14.02 12.90 25.24
C ASP A 270 -12.57 12.76 24.75
N THR A 271 -11.60 13.19 25.57
CA THR A 271 -10.17 13.06 25.25
C THR A 271 -9.73 11.60 25.10
N LEU A 272 -10.30 10.70 25.91
CA LEU A 272 -10.00 9.27 25.84
C LEU A 272 -10.52 8.65 24.54
N LEU A 273 -11.74 9.00 24.13
CA LEU A 273 -12.35 8.54 22.87
C LEU A 273 -11.53 8.99 21.65
N GLU A 274 -11.07 10.25 21.62
CA GLU A 274 -10.20 10.76 20.55
C GLU A 274 -8.87 10.00 20.48
N LEU A 275 -8.27 9.69 21.63
CA LEU A 275 -7.02 8.93 21.69
C LEU A 275 -7.19 7.48 21.21
N GLU A 276 -8.29 6.84 21.58
CA GLU A 276 -8.63 5.48 21.13
C GLU A 276 -8.86 5.42 19.62
N ALA A 277 -9.62 6.37 19.07
CA ALA A 277 -9.84 6.49 17.63
C ALA A 277 -8.53 6.71 16.85
N SER A 278 -7.63 7.56 17.35
CA SER A 278 -6.31 7.78 16.74
C SER A 278 -5.44 6.52 16.76
N LYS A 279 -5.44 5.76 17.86
CA LYS A 279 -4.73 4.47 17.95
C LYS A 279 -5.29 3.45 16.97
N GLU A 280 -6.61 3.35 16.84
CA GLU A 280 -7.25 2.42 15.90
C GLU A 280 -6.94 2.78 14.44
N LEU A 281 -6.97 4.08 14.11
CA LEU A 281 -6.59 4.56 12.78
C LEU A 281 -5.13 4.22 12.45
N LEU A 282 -4.20 4.43 13.39
CA LEU A 282 -2.79 4.07 13.22
C LEU A 282 -2.61 2.56 13.04
N ALA A 283 -3.29 1.74 13.86
CA ALA A 283 -3.26 0.29 13.74
C ALA A 283 -3.78 -0.18 12.38
N THR A 284 -4.90 0.38 11.92
CA THR A 284 -5.50 0.06 10.62
C THR A 284 -4.61 0.48 9.46
N THR A 285 -4.04 1.69 9.53
CA THR A 285 -3.10 2.20 8.51
C THR A 285 -1.84 1.35 8.44
N SER A 286 -1.27 0.98 9.59
CA SER A 286 -0.09 0.10 9.65
C SER A 286 -0.40 -1.29 9.10
N ALA A 287 -1.57 -1.86 9.39
CA ALA A 287 -1.99 -3.16 8.85
C ALA A 287 -2.17 -3.10 7.33
N LEU A 288 -2.78 -2.03 6.80
CA LEU A 288 -2.94 -1.83 5.37
C LEU A 288 -1.58 -1.75 4.66
N LEU A 289 -0.64 -0.95 5.16
CA LEU A 289 0.70 -0.82 4.59
C LEU A 289 1.45 -2.17 4.57
N ASN A 290 1.38 -2.92 5.67
CA ASN A 290 1.97 -4.26 5.74
C ASN A 290 1.34 -5.21 4.72
N ASN A 291 0.02 -5.18 4.54
CA ASN A 291 -0.67 -6.01 3.56
C ASN A 291 -0.28 -5.65 2.13
N VAL A 292 -0.24 -4.36 1.79
CA VAL A 292 0.15 -3.89 0.44
C VAL A 292 1.59 -4.30 0.11
N ILE A 293 2.52 -4.11 1.02
CA ILE A 293 3.93 -4.47 0.80
C ILE A 293 4.09 -6.00 0.67
N ASN A 294 3.28 -6.78 1.39
CA ASN A 294 3.31 -8.23 1.34
C ASN A 294 2.54 -8.86 0.17
N THR A 295 1.67 -8.14 -0.54
CA THR A 295 1.03 -8.69 -1.75
C THR A 295 1.89 -8.50 -3.00
N ILE A 296 2.88 -7.61 -2.96
CA ILE A 296 3.80 -7.38 -4.07
C ILE A 296 4.77 -8.58 -4.18
N PRO A 297 4.88 -9.23 -5.36
CA PRO A 297 5.72 -10.42 -5.55
C PRO A 297 7.22 -10.11 -5.71
N ASP A 298 7.62 -8.87 -5.48
CA ASP A 298 8.99 -8.39 -5.56
C ASP A 298 9.65 -8.41 -4.18
N LEU A 299 10.99 -8.45 -4.15
CA LEU A 299 11.73 -8.25 -2.91
C LEU A 299 11.64 -6.78 -2.53
N ILE A 300 11.13 -6.47 -1.33
CA ILE A 300 11.05 -5.09 -0.82
C ILE A 300 11.78 -4.98 0.50
N TRP A 301 12.65 -3.99 0.62
CA TRP A 301 13.36 -3.67 1.86
C TRP A 301 13.53 -2.17 2.06
N LEU A 302 13.61 -1.77 3.32
CA LEU A 302 13.93 -0.42 3.75
C LEU A 302 15.12 -0.46 4.68
N LYS A 303 16.13 0.36 4.41
CA LYS A 303 17.29 0.57 5.29
C LYS A 303 17.41 2.02 5.71
N ASP A 304 18.03 2.26 6.85
CA ASP A 304 18.49 3.58 7.25
C ASP A 304 19.75 4.01 6.47
N THR A 305 20.25 5.22 6.74
CA THR A 305 21.46 5.74 6.09
C THR A 305 22.73 4.96 6.47
N HIS A 306 22.74 4.21 7.57
CA HIS A 306 23.84 3.36 8.02
C HIS A 306 23.80 1.95 7.43
N GLY A 307 22.73 1.59 6.72
CA GLY A 307 22.56 0.30 6.05
C GLY A 307 21.90 -0.75 6.93
N ILE A 308 21.26 -0.31 8.02
CA ILE A 308 20.51 -1.16 8.93
C ILE A 308 19.09 -1.32 8.42
N TYR A 309 18.60 -2.55 8.33
CA TYR A 309 17.24 -2.84 7.91
C TYR A 309 16.22 -2.30 8.92
N LEU A 310 15.26 -1.52 8.41
CA LEU A 310 14.12 -0.99 9.15
C LEU A 310 12.85 -1.78 8.85
N LYS A 311 12.73 -2.33 7.64
CA LYS A 311 11.55 -3.07 7.19
C LYS A 311 11.87 -3.98 6.01
N CYS A 312 11.14 -5.08 5.85
CA CYS A 312 11.14 -5.87 4.61
C CYS A 312 9.83 -6.64 4.44
N ASN A 313 9.54 -7.11 3.22
CA ASN A 313 8.35 -7.92 2.95
C ASN A 313 8.62 -9.44 3.07
N HIS A 314 7.56 -10.24 3.05
CA HIS A 314 7.65 -11.70 3.18
C HIS A 314 8.44 -12.38 2.04
N VAL A 315 8.51 -11.77 0.85
CA VAL A 315 9.34 -12.28 -0.25
C VAL A 315 10.82 -12.11 0.09
N PHE A 316 11.19 -10.96 0.65
CA PHE A 316 12.55 -10.69 1.13
C PHE A 316 12.95 -11.61 2.29
N GLU A 317 12.02 -11.99 3.18
CA GLU A 317 12.29 -13.00 4.23
C GLU A 317 12.83 -14.31 3.65
N ARG A 318 12.31 -14.75 2.50
CA ARG A 318 12.75 -15.99 1.82
C ARG A 318 14.13 -15.86 1.21
N PHE A 319 14.49 -14.66 0.74
CA PHE A 319 15.81 -14.39 0.20
C PHE A 319 16.90 -14.58 1.26
N PHE A 320 16.71 -14.04 2.47
CA PHE A 320 17.65 -14.22 3.58
C PHE A 320 17.40 -15.48 4.43
N GLY A 321 16.24 -16.13 4.29
CA GLY A 321 15.86 -17.28 5.10
C GLY A 321 15.59 -16.94 6.57
N ALA A 322 15.23 -15.68 6.86
CA ALA A 322 15.00 -15.15 8.20
C ALA A 322 13.72 -14.31 8.25
N LYS A 323 13.08 -14.22 9.40
CA LYS A 323 11.86 -13.41 9.57
C LYS A 323 12.17 -11.91 9.60
N GLU A 324 11.23 -11.05 9.20
CA GLU A 324 11.38 -9.59 9.26
C GLU A 324 11.84 -9.15 10.66
N SER A 325 11.28 -9.75 11.72
CA SER A 325 11.67 -9.48 13.11
C SER A 325 13.11 -9.84 13.46
N GLU A 326 13.76 -10.71 12.68
CA GLU A 326 15.15 -11.13 12.84
C GLU A 326 16.10 -10.37 11.90
N ILE A 327 15.56 -9.77 10.84
CA ILE A 327 16.29 -8.96 9.84
C ILE A 327 16.36 -7.50 10.29
N VAL A 328 15.26 -6.96 10.83
CA VAL A 328 15.20 -5.57 11.32
C VAL A 328 16.25 -5.36 12.42
N GLY A 329 17.02 -4.28 12.30
CA GLY A 329 18.13 -3.94 13.20
C GLY A 329 19.48 -4.55 12.81
N LYS A 330 19.55 -5.37 11.75
CA LYS A 330 20.80 -5.94 11.21
C LYS A 330 21.20 -5.31 9.88
N SER A 331 22.35 -5.70 9.34
CA SER A 331 22.93 -5.23 8.07
C SER A 331 23.05 -6.37 7.05
N ASP A 332 23.43 -6.06 5.80
CA ASP A 332 23.71 -7.08 4.79
C ASP A 332 24.77 -8.10 5.24
N PHE A 333 25.76 -7.66 6.02
CA PHE A 333 26.88 -8.48 6.50
C PHE A 333 26.46 -9.62 7.45
N ASP A 334 25.24 -9.56 7.98
CA ASP A 334 24.70 -10.58 8.87
C ASP A 334 24.10 -11.78 8.10
N PHE A 335 23.85 -11.64 6.79
CA PHE A 335 23.08 -12.61 6.00
C PHE A 335 23.77 -13.11 4.73
N VAL A 336 24.64 -12.30 4.12
CA VAL A 336 25.37 -12.68 2.90
C VAL A 336 26.88 -12.60 3.10
N ASP A 337 27.65 -13.13 2.14
CA ASP A 337 29.11 -13.01 2.18
C ASP A 337 29.56 -11.54 2.09
N GLN A 338 30.82 -11.30 2.46
CA GLN A 338 31.36 -9.95 2.55
C GLN A 338 31.36 -9.22 1.20
N GLU A 339 31.63 -9.92 0.10
CA GLU A 339 31.71 -9.31 -1.23
C GLU A 339 30.33 -8.84 -1.68
N LEU A 340 29.29 -9.66 -1.47
CA LEU A 340 27.92 -9.33 -1.81
C LEU A 340 27.34 -8.25 -0.88
N ALA A 341 27.65 -8.28 0.42
CA ALA A 341 27.25 -7.23 1.36
C ALA A 341 27.86 -5.88 0.98
N GLU A 342 29.16 -5.84 0.65
CA GLU A 342 29.84 -4.63 0.19
C GLU A 342 29.23 -4.10 -1.13
N PHE A 343 28.88 -5.01 -2.05
CA PHE A 343 28.19 -4.66 -3.29
C PHE A 343 26.83 -4.01 -3.04
N PHE A 344 25.97 -4.61 -2.20
CA PHE A 344 24.68 -4.02 -1.85
C PHE A 344 24.83 -2.66 -1.19
N ARG A 345 25.77 -2.54 -0.24
CA ARG A 345 26.03 -1.30 0.49
C ARG A 345 26.54 -0.19 -0.42
N LYS A 346 27.40 -0.52 -1.40
CA LYS A 346 27.88 0.43 -2.41
C LYS A 346 26.72 0.96 -3.26
N ASN A 347 25.80 0.10 -3.69
CA ASN A 347 24.63 0.51 -4.46
C ASN A 347 23.64 1.34 -3.63
N ASP A 348 23.47 1.03 -2.32
CA ASP A 348 22.67 1.86 -1.41
C ASP A 348 23.27 3.28 -1.29
N LYS A 349 24.59 3.38 -1.07
CA LYS A 349 25.29 4.68 -1.01
C LYS A 349 25.18 5.48 -2.30
N LYS A 350 25.29 4.82 -3.45
CA LYS A 350 25.15 5.47 -4.76
C LYS A 350 23.78 6.15 -4.93
N ALA A 351 22.69 5.51 -4.47
CA ALA A 351 21.35 6.10 -4.51
C ALA A 351 21.23 7.31 -3.56
N ILE A 352 21.82 7.23 -2.37
CA ILE A 352 21.86 8.33 -1.39
C ILE A 352 22.66 9.52 -1.95
N GLU A 353 23.87 9.29 -2.45
CA GLU A 353 24.79 10.32 -2.96
C GLU A 353 24.24 11.02 -4.21
N ASN A 354 23.59 10.27 -5.10
CA ASN A 354 22.94 10.83 -6.28
C ASN A 354 21.63 11.58 -5.96
N GLY A 355 21.06 11.40 -4.77
CA GLY A 355 19.80 12.01 -4.36
C GLY A 355 18.58 11.56 -5.19
N GLY A 356 18.69 10.45 -5.91
CA GLY A 356 17.67 9.95 -6.84
C GLY A 356 17.76 8.43 -7.09
N PRO A 357 16.80 7.85 -7.83
CA PRO A 357 16.73 6.42 -8.06
C PRO A 357 17.97 5.87 -8.79
N SER A 358 18.47 4.73 -8.35
CA SER A 358 19.55 3.98 -9.01
C SER A 358 19.16 2.52 -9.13
N GLY A 359 19.27 1.96 -10.33
CA GLY A 359 18.97 0.56 -10.60
C GLY A 359 20.16 -0.24 -11.11
N ASN A 360 20.16 -1.55 -10.87
CA ASN A 360 21.12 -2.50 -11.40
C ASN A 360 20.55 -3.92 -11.47
N GLU A 361 21.09 -4.74 -12.39
CA GLU A 361 20.78 -6.16 -12.48
C GLU A 361 21.63 -6.95 -11.47
N GLU A 362 21.03 -7.91 -10.78
CA GLU A 362 21.65 -8.73 -9.74
C GLU A 362 21.18 -10.17 -9.90
N TYR A 363 22.12 -11.13 -9.89
CA TYR A 363 21.75 -12.54 -9.81
C TYR A 363 21.61 -12.93 -8.34
N LEU A 364 20.40 -13.29 -7.92
CA LEU A 364 20.07 -13.57 -6.53
C LEU A 364 19.76 -15.04 -6.34
N LYS A 365 20.23 -15.59 -5.23
CA LYS A 365 19.95 -16.96 -4.78
C LYS A 365 19.31 -16.91 -3.41
N PHE A 366 18.13 -17.51 -3.27
CA PHE A 366 17.39 -17.49 -2.02
C PHE A 366 18.01 -18.48 -1.03
N ALA A 367 18.12 -18.07 0.23
CA ALA A 367 18.73 -18.88 1.28
C ALA A 367 17.96 -20.19 1.57
N ASP A 368 16.65 -20.21 1.33
CA ASP A 368 15.82 -21.42 1.43
C ASP A 368 16.04 -22.42 0.27
N GLY A 369 16.84 -22.05 -0.74
CA GLY A 369 17.10 -22.84 -1.94
C GLY A 369 15.89 -22.99 -2.87
N SER A 370 14.79 -22.27 -2.62
CA SER A 370 13.55 -22.37 -3.39
C SER A 370 13.65 -21.75 -4.78
N TYR A 371 14.55 -20.77 -4.96
CA TYR A 371 14.65 -20.01 -6.19
C TYR A 371 16.03 -19.36 -6.38
N GLU A 372 16.46 -19.27 -7.63
CA GLU A 372 17.59 -18.44 -8.08
C GLU A 372 17.22 -17.81 -9.43
N GLY A 373 17.65 -16.56 -9.66
CA GLY A 373 17.23 -15.82 -10.85
C GLY A 373 17.92 -14.48 -11.00
N LEU A 374 17.67 -13.84 -12.14
CA LEU A 374 18.12 -12.49 -12.45
C LEU A 374 17.05 -11.48 -12.02
N PHE A 375 17.44 -10.54 -11.18
CA PHE A 375 16.58 -9.50 -10.63
C PHE A 375 17.06 -8.12 -11.06
N TYR A 376 16.13 -7.20 -11.28
CA TYR A 376 16.42 -5.79 -11.43
C TYR A 376 16.09 -5.07 -10.12
N ALA A 377 17.13 -4.65 -9.39
CA ALA A 377 17.02 -3.95 -8.13
C ALA A 377 16.99 -2.44 -8.38
N MET A 378 15.93 -1.76 -7.94
CA MET A 378 15.78 -0.32 -7.93
C MET A 378 15.87 0.21 -6.49
N LYS A 379 16.76 1.17 -6.26
CA LYS A 379 17.00 1.78 -4.95
C LYS A 379 16.67 3.26 -5.01
N THR A 380 15.78 3.71 -4.12
CA THR A 380 15.29 5.10 -4.05
C THR A 380 15.55 5.68 -2.66
N PRO A 381 16.21 6.84 -2.54
CA PRO A 381 16.39 7.48 -1.24
C PRO A 381 15.04 7.96 -0.67
N LEU A 382 14.79 7.62 0.58
CA LEU A 382 13.61 8.07 1.34
C LEU A 382 13.94 9.37 2.06
N LYS A 383 13.00 10.31 2.03
CA LYS A 383 13.18 11.63 2.63
C LYS A 383 12.10 11.91 3.68
N ASP A 384 12.45 12.68 4.71
CA ASP A 384 11.49 13.23 5.66
C ASP A 384 10.77 14.48 5.11
N GLU A 385 9.89 15.08 5.90
CA GLU A 385 9.15 16.30 5.56
C GLU A 385 10.07 17.52 5.32
N GLU A 386 11.28 17.50 5.91
CA GLU A 386 12.31 18.52 5.74
C GLU A 386 13.23 18.25 4.54
N ASN A 387 12.92 17.21 3.74
CA ASN A 387 13.65 16.79 2.54
C ASN A 387 15.07 16.24 2.84
N ASN A 388 15.35 15.83 4.09
CA ASN A 388 16.58 15.13 4.47
C ASN A 388 16.45 13.64 4.14
N ILE A 389 17.54 13.02 3.65
CA ILE A 389 17.54 11.58 3.37
C ILE A 389 17.60 10.81 4.68
N ILE A 390 16.56 10.02 4.95
CA ILE A 390 16.42 9.20 6.16
C ILE A 390 16.71 7.70 5.92
N GLY A 391 16.82 7.29 4.66
CA GLY A 391 17.07 5.89 4.32
C GLY A 391 17.01 5.60 2.83
N VAL A 392 16.95 4.31 2.49
CA VAL A 392 16.84 3.81 1.11
C VAL A 392 15.78 2.71 1.05
N LEU A 393 14.77 2.91 0.20
CA LEU A 393 13.81 1.89 -0.20
C LEU A 393 14.36 1.15 -1.41
N GLY A 394 14.51 -0.17 -1.30
CA GLY A 394 14.88 -1.04 -2.39
C GLY A 394 13.71 -1.95 -2.80
N ILE A 395 13.55 -2.12 -4.11
CA ILE A 395 12.62 -3.07 -4.72
C ILE A 395 13.41 -3.87 -5.75
N ALA A 396 13.42 -5.20 -5.68
CA ALA A 396 14.02 -6.05 -6.70
C ALA A 396 12.96 -6.91 -7.38
N HIS A 397 12.78 -6.67 -8.68
CA HIS A 397 11.82 -7.35 -9.55
C HIS A 397 12.49 -8.50 -10.30
N ASP A 398 11.84 -9.65 -10.37
CA ASP A 398 12.36 -10.80 -11.12
C ASP A 398 12.21 -10.57 -12.63
N ILE A 399 13.34 -10.49 -13.34
CA ILE A 399 13.40 -10.32 -14.79
C ILE A 399 13.87 -11.58 -15.52
N THR A 400 14.01 -12.71 -14.81
CA THR A 400 14.57 -13.97 -15.35
C THR A 400 13.79 -14.43 -16.58
N LYS A 401 12.46 -14.50 -16.46
CA LYS A 401 11.59 -14.91 -17.58
C LYS A 401 11.63 -13.89 -18.71
N HIS A 402 11.57 -12.60 -18.39
CA HIS A 402 11.59 -11.54 -19.40
C HIS A 402 12.87 -11.61 -20.24
N ARG A 403 14.03 -11.77 -19.59
CA ARG A 403 15.32 -11.89 -20.26
C ARG A 403 15.43 -13.17 -21.10
N ALA A 404 14.94 -14.29 -20.58
CA ALA A 404 14.89 -15.55 -21.32
C ALA A 404 13.99 -15.45 -22.56
N ASP A 405 12.84 -14.78 -22.46
CA ASP A 405 11.93 -14.56 -23.58
C ASP A 405 12.56 -13.63 -24.64
N GLU A 406 13.26 -12.56 -24.22
CA GLU A 406 14.03 -11.69 -25.12
C GLU A 406 15.12 -12.45 -25.88
N ASP A 407 15.92 -13.25 -25.16
CA ASP A 407 17.00 -14.05 -25.76
C ASP A 407 16.44 -15.11 -26.71
N ASN A 408 15.33 -15.76 -26.36
CA ASN A 408 14.65 -16.73 -27.22
C ASN A 408 14.08 -16.08 -28.49
N LEU A 409 13.46 -14.90 -28.38
CA LEU A 409 12.99 -14.14 -29.54
C LEU A 409 14.14 -13.80 -30.49
N LYS A 410 15.28 -13.36 -29.94
CA LYS A 410 16.47 -13.06 -30.73
C LYS A 410 17.01 -14.30 -31.44
N GLN A 411 17.09 -15.44 -30.74
CA GLN A 411 17.52 -16.71 -31.35
C GLN A 411 16.58 -17.17 -32.46
N ILE A 412 15.26 -17.00 -32.29
CA ILE A 412 14.27 -17.33 -33.34
C ILE A 412 14.45 -16.41 -34.56
N ASP A 413 14.67 -15.11 -34.35
CA ASP A 413 14.89 -14.17 -35.44
C ASP A 413 16.19 -14.47 -36.21
N ASP A 414 17.28 -14.75 -35.50
CA ASP A 414 18.56 -15.16 -36.08
C ASP A 414 18.40 -16.46 -36.88
N ALA A 415 17.76 -17.49 -36.31
CA ALA A 415 17.51 -18.77 -36.97
C ALA A 415 16.60 -18.63 -38.21
N LEU A 416 15.60 -17.75 -38.15
CA LEU A 416 14.73 -17.47 -39.29
C LEU A 416 15.50 -16.80 -40.43
N ASN A 417 16.32 -15.79 -40.12
CA ASN A 417 17.17 -15.10 -41.08
C ASN A 417 18.16 -16.06 -41.75
N GLU A 418 18.77 -16.96 -40.98
CA GLU A 418 19.66 -18.01 -41.49
C GLU A 418 18.91 -19.00 -42.40
N ALA A 419 17.74 -19.48 -41.99
CA ALA A 419 16.92 -20.39 -42.78
C ALA A 419 16.48 -19.78 -44.11
N GLN A 420 16.08 -18.50 -44.11
CA GLN A 420 15.74 -17.76 -45.32
C GLN A 420 16.94 -17.63 -46.26
N ALA A 421 18.11 -17.28 -45.73
CA ALA A 421 19.35 -17.17 -46.50
C ALA A 421 19.79 -18.51 -47.11
N MET A 422 19.73 -19.61 -46.34
CA MET A 422 20.07 -20.95 -46.84
C MET A 422 19.10 -21.43 -47.92
N ALA A 423 17.81 -21.11 -47.79
CA ALA A 423 16.79 -21.48 -48.78
C ALA A 423 16.80 -20.57 -50.02
N HIS A 424 17.55 -19.46 -49.99
CA HIS A 424 17.48 -18.38 -50.98
C HIS A 424 16.05 -17.85 -51.17
N VAL A 425 15.34 -17.67 -50.06
CA VAL A 425 13.95 -17.20 -50.02
C VAL A 425 13.85 -15.93 -49.18
N GLY A 426 13.54 -14.82 -49.83
CA GLY A 426 13.17 -13.57 -49.17
C GLY A 426 11.68 -13.48 -48.90
N SER A 427 11.27 -12.95 -47.74
CA SER A 427 9.89 -12.55 -47.47
C SER A 427 9.72 -11.04 -47.61
N TRP A 428 8.49 -10.63 -47.91
CA TRP A 428 8.10 -9.23 -47.96
C TRP A 428 6.64 -9.04 -47.53
N GLN A 429 6.35 -7.85 -47.01
CA GLN A 429 5.01 -7.42 -46.63
C GLN A 429 4.79 -5.97 -47.05
N LEU A 430 3.65 -5.72 -47.68
CA LEU A 430 3.15 -4.40 -48.04
C LEU A 430 1.91 -4.09 -47.21
N ASN A 431 1.96 -3.03 -46.41
CA ASN A 431 0.80 -2.46 -45.74
C ASN A 431 0.29 -1.26 -46.55
N ILE A 432 -0.92 -1.37 -47.09
CA ILE A 432 -1.49 -0.35 -47.99
C ILE A 432 -1.96 0.89 -47.20
N GLN A 433 -2.43 0.73 -45.96
CA GLN A 433 -2.90 1.85 -45.14
C GLN A 433 -1.76 2.78 -44.72
N GLU A 434 -0.60 2.19 -44.41
CA GLU A 434 0.59 2.91 -43.98
C GLU A 434 1.55 3.23 -45.15
N ASN A 435 1.21 2.77 -46.36
CA ASN A 435 2.09 2.77 -47.53
C ASN A 435 3.51 2.27 -47.19
N SER A 436 3.60 1.23 -46.36
CA SER A 436 4.86 0.72 -45.82
C SER A 436 5.20 -0.62 -46.45
N PHE A 437 6.40 -0.70 -47.03
CA PHE A 437 6.98 -1.94 -47.56
C PHE A 437 8.09 -2.41 -46.63
N THR A 438 8.04 -3.68 -46.27
CA THR A 438 9.05 -4.34 -45.44
C THR A 438 9.50 -5.61 -46.15
N ALA A 439 10.78 -5.92 -46.09
CA ALA A 439 11.35 -7.16 -46.61
C ALA A 439 12.39 -7.70 -45.65
N SER A 440 12.53 -9.03 -45.63
CA SER A 440 13.63 -9.72 -44.96
C SER A 440 14.98 -9.33 -45.55
N ASP A 441 16.04 -9.56 -44.77
CA ASP A 441 17.42 -9.36 -45.20
C ASP A 441 17.76 -10.10 -46.50
N GLU A 442 17.32 -11.35 -46.62
CA GLU A 442 17.54 -12.14 -47.83
C GLU A 442 16.76 -11.60 -49.04
N GLY A 443 15.56 -11.04 -48.81
CA GLY A 443 14.79 -10.37 -49.86
C GLY A 443 15.55 -9.19 -50.48
N CYS A 444 16.22 -8.39 -49.65
CA CYS A 444 17.11 -7.32 -50.13
C CYS A 444 18.30 -7.87 -50.91
N ARG A 445 18.97 -8.91 -50.40
CA ARG A 445 20.13 -9.53 -51.05
C ARG A 445 19.81 -10.15 -52.41
N ILE A 446 18.62 -10.73 -52.58
CA ILE A 446 18.21 -11.31 -53.87
C ILE A 446 18.20 -10.24 -54.98
N PHE A 447 17.72 -9.03 -54.65
CA PHE A 447 17.75 -7.86 -55.53
C PHE A 447 19.10 -7.11 -55.57
N GLY A 448 20.13 -7.57 -54.85
CA GLY A 448 21.44 -6.94 -54.80
C GLY A 448 21.53 -5.71 -53.90
N LEU A 449 20.57 -5.52 -52.99
CA LEU A 449 20.50 -4.37 -52.09
C LEU A 449 21.05 -4.71 -50.71
N ASN A 450 21.64 -3.71 -50.04
CA ASN A 450 22.11 -3.85 -48.67
C ASN A 450 20.94 -3.67 -47.68
N PRO A 451 20.57 -4.70 -46.90
CA PRO A 451 19.41 -4.65 -46.02
C PRO A 451 19.48 -3.59 -44.90
N LYS A 452 20.68 -3.12 -44.55
CA LYS A 452 20.88 -2.12 -43.48
C LYS A 452 20.82 -0.67 -43.97
N THR A 453 21.08 -0.42 -45.26
CA THR A 453 21.25 0.94 -45.80
C THR A 453 20.28 1.27 -46.92
N GLU A 454 19.73 0.27 -47.59
CA GLU A 454 18.91 0.44 -48.78
C GLU A 454 17.53 -0.19 -48.55
N LYS A 455 16.47 0.54 -48.94
CA LYS A 455 15.10 0.06 -48.85
C LYS A 455 14.63 -0.36 -50.24
N ILE A 456 13.95 -1.50 -50.30
CA ILE A 456 13.25 -1.93 -51.52
C ILE A 456 12.06 -1.00 -51.77
N SER A 457 11.92 -0.53 -53.00
CA SER A 457 10.75 0.18 -53.48
C SER A 457 10.20 -0.47 -54.75
N ALA A 458 8.93 -0.22 -55.07
CA ALA A 458 8.32 -0.71 -56.31
C ALA A 458 9.09 -0.22 -57.56
N GLN A 459 9.64 1.00 -57.51
CA GLN A 459 10.45 1.55 -58.59
C GLN A 459 11.79 0.81 -58.73
N THR A 460 12.44 0.50 -57.60
CA THR A 460 13.69 -0.27 -57.57
C THR A 460 13.48 -1.67 -58.15
N ILE A 461 12.41 -2.37 -57.75
CA ILE A 461 12.08 -3.70 -58.30
C ILE A 461 11.87 -3.61 -59.81
N ARG A 462 11.04 -2.66 -60.27
CA ARG A 462 10.72 -2.49 -61.69
C ARG A 462 11.96 -2.20 -62.55
N ALA A 463 12.93 -1.45 -62.02
CA ALA A 463 14.17 -1.15 -62.71
C ALA A 463 15.10 -2.36 -62.87
N LEU A 464 14.97 -3.36 -62.01
CA LEU A 464 15.78 -4.58 -62.05
C LEU A 464 15.17 -5.68 -62.91
N ILE A 465 13.91 -5.58 -63.33
CA ILE A 465 13.28 -6.58 -64.20
C ILE A 465 13.97 -6.60 -65.58
N HIS A 466 14.21 -7.79 -66.13
CA HIS A 466 14.76 -7.95 -67.47
C HIS A 466 13.86 -7.26 -68.52
N PRO A 467 14.42 -6.53 -69.51
CA PRO A 467 13.64 -5.77 -70.49
C PRO A 467 12.55 -6.57 -71.20
N ASP A 468 12.85 -7.80 -71.61
CA ASP A 468 11.91 -8.69 -72.29
C ASP A 468 10.72 -9.13 -71.39
N ASP A 469 10.92 -9.16 -70.07
CA ASP A 469 9.94 -9.66 -69.11
C ASP A 469 9.07 -8.52 -68.54
N LEU A 470 9.45 -7.25 -68.76
CA LEU A 470 8.83 -6.08 -68.14
C LEU A 470 7.34 -5.93 -68.49
N ALA A 471 6.96 -6.15 -69.75
CA ALA A 471 5.57 -6.02 -70.19
C ALA A 471 4.67 -7.09 -69.56
N GLU A 472 5.16 -8.33 -69.49
CA GLU A 472 4.43 -9.43 -68.88
C GLU A 472 4.37 -9.30 -67.36
N PHE A 473 5.47 -8.87 -66.73
CA PHE A 473 5.56 -8.63 -65.29
C PHE A 473 4.50 -7.63 -64.82
N ILE A 474 4.36 -6.48 -65.50
CA ILE A 474 3.37 -5.45 -65.14
C ILE A 474 1.95 -6.01 -65.24
N ARG A 475 1.62 -6.69 -66.35
CA ARG A 475 0.30 -7.29 -66.54
C ARG A 475 -0.03 -8.29 -65.43
N LYS A 476 0.89 -9.22 -65.15
CA LYS A 476 0.72 -10.25 -64.12
C LYS A 476 0.64 -9.65 -62.71
N HIS A 477 1.37 -8.58 -62.45
CA HIS A 477 1.32 -7.86 -61.19
C HIS A 477 -0.06 -7.24 -60.97
N ASP A 478 -0.60 -6.53 -61.98
CA ASP A 478 -1.90 -5.87 -61.87
C ASP A 478 -3.05 -6.89 -61.74
N GLU A 479 -3.00 -8.01 -62.48
CA GLU A 479 -3.89 -9.16 -62.31
C GLU A 479 -3.82 -9.70 -60.86
N GLY A 480 -2.61 -9.89 -60.33
CA GLY A 480 -2.42 -10.48 -59.00
C GLY A 480 -2.85 -9.57 -57.84
N VAL A 481 -2.79 -8.26 -58.02
CA VAL A 481 -3.35 -7.30 -57.06
C VAL A 481 -4.88 -7.39 -57.01
N LEU A 482 -5.53 -7.53 -58.17
CA LEU A 482 -6.99 -7.67 -58.25
C LEU A 482 -7.49 -9.02 -57.71
N GLU A 483 -6.80 -10.11 -58.04
CA GLU A 483 -7.17 -11.47 -57.61
C GLU A 483 -6.75 -11.76 -56.15
N GLY A 484 -5.90 -10.91 -55.57
CA GLY A 484 -5.35 -11.10 -54.23
C GLY A 484 -4.35 -12.26 -54.12
N LYS A 485 -3.85 -12.78 -55.25
CA LYS A 485 -2.83 -13.82 -55.32
C LYS A 485 -1.90 -13.54 -56.48
N TYR A 486 -0.60 -13.72 -56.26
CA TYR A 486 0.42 -13.56 -57.30
C TYR A 486 1.31 -14.79 -57.34
N ASN A 487 1.60 -15.30 -58.54
CA ASN A 487 2.54 -16.38 -58.77
C ASN A 487 3.17 -16.18 -60.15
N HIS A 488 4.45 -15.83 -60.19
CA HIS A 488 5.13 -15.52 -61.45
C HIS A 488 6.62 -15.85 -61.37
N ILE A 489 7.15 -16.38 -62.47
CA ILE A 489 8.58 -16.59 -62.68
C ILE A 489 9.04 -15.57 -63.71
N TYR A 490 10.05 -14.78 -63.37
CA TYR A 490 10.60 -13.74 -64.24
C TYR A 490 12.10 -13.55 -64.00
N ARG A 491 12.75 -12.87 -64.92
CA ARG A 491 14.18 -12.56 -64.86
C ARG A 491 14.42 -11.18 -64.29
N ILE A 492 15.46 -11.06 -63.46
CA ILE A 492 16.01 -9.78 -63.02
C ILE A 492 17.48 -9.65 -63.43
N VAL A 493 17.95 -8.42 -63.57
CA VAL A 493 19.35 -8.09 -63.85
C VAL A 493 19.93 -7.40 -62.60
N VAL A 494 20.86 -8.08 -61.94
CA VAL A 494 21.57 -7.57 -60.76
C VAL A 494 23.06 -7.63 -61.06
N ASP A 495 23.76 -6.49 -60.95
CA ASP A 495 25.20 -6.36 -61.25
C ASP A 495 25.59 -6.91 -62.64
N GLY A 496 24.71 -6.73 -63.63
CA GLY A 496 24.93 -7.21 -65.00
C GLY A 496 24.73 -8.72 -65.20
N LYS A 497 24.30 -9.46 -64.18
CA LYS A 497 23.98 -10.90 -64.26
C LYS A 497 22.48 -11.13 -64.23
N ILE A 498 22.02 -12.10 -65.00
CA ILE A 498 20.61 -12.52 -65.01
C ILE A 498 20.37 -13.49 -63.85
N LYS A 499 19.31 -13.23 -63.08
CA LYS A 499 18.76 -14.14 -62.07
C LYS A 499 17.31 -14.48 -62.39
N TRP A 500 16.92 -15.71 -62.13
CA TRP A 500 15.53 -16.16 -62.23
C TRP A 500 14.86 -16.11 -60.87
N ILE A 501 13.76 -15.35 -60.77
CA ILE A 501 13.02 -15.16 -59.53
C ILE A 501 11.66 -15.82 -59.66
N HIS A 502 11.31 -16.62 -58.66
CA HIS A 502 9.95 -17.11 -58.46
C HIS A 502 9.30 -16.35 -57.31
N ALA A 503 8.34 -15.50 -57.64
CA ALA A 503 7.61 -14.70 -56.66
C ALA A 503 6.20 -15.24 -56.42
N PHE A 504 5.83 -15.31 -55.15
CA PHE A 504 4.50 -15.71 -54.71
C PHE A 504 3.97 -14.71 -53.68
N SER A 505 2.71 -14.30 -53.77
CA SER A 505 2.07 -13.50 -52.73
C SER A 505 0.60 -13.80 -52.57
N SER A 506 0.07 -13.47 -51.40
CA SER A 506 -1.35 -13.49 -51.11
C SER A 506 -1.78 -12.26 -50.31
N SER A 507 -3.01 -11.83 -50.54
CA SER A 507 -3.67 -10.79 -49.79
C SER A 507 -4.15 -11.33 -48.43
N VAL A 508 -4.13 -10.46 -47.43
CA VAL A 508 -4.74 -10.67 -46.13
C VAL A 508 -5.85 -9.63 -46.00
N THR A 509 -7.09 -10.10 -45.98
CA THR A 509 -8.29 -9.30 -45.75
C THR A 509 -8.65 -9.29 -44.27
N ASP A 510 -9.36 -8.26 -43.82
CA ASP A 510 -9.97 -8.24 -42.50
C ASP A 510 -11.32 -9.01 -42.47
N GLU A 511 -11.97 -9.07 -41.30
CA GLU A 511 -13.27 -9.73 -41.09
C GLU A 511 -14.41 -9.10 -41.92
N SER A 512 -14.24 -7.87 -42.41
CA SER A 512 -15.19 -7.18 -43.28
C SER A 512 -14.97 -7.45 -44.77
N GLY A 513 -13.94 -8.24 -45.11
CA GLY A 513 -13.53 -8.49 -46.50
C GLY A 513 -12.72 -7.35 -47.13
N THR A 514 -12.34 -6.34 -46.34
CA THR A 514 -11.53 -5.21 -46.82
C THR A 514 -10.05 -5.60 -46.85
N PHE A 515 -9.36 -5.23 -47.92
CA PHE A 515 -7.94 -5.51 -48.10
C PHE A 515 -7.08 -4.77 -47.06
N LYS A 516 -6.32 -5.49 -46.25
CA LYS A 516 -5.49 -4.89 -45.18
C LYS A 516 -4.00 -4.84 -45.54
N LYS A 517 -3.46 -5.96 -46.01
CA LYS A 517 -2.03 -6.08 -46.37
C LYS A 517 -1.76 -7.20 -47.37
N MET A 518 -0.68 -7.10 -48.13
CA MET A 518 -0.17 -8.19 -48.97
C MET A 518 1.10 -8.76 -48.34
N LYS A 519 1.26 -10.09 -48.34
CA LYS A 519 2.50 -10.74 -47.93
C LYS A 519 2.92 -11.76 -48.98
N GLY A 520 4.23 -11.91 -49.17
CA GLY A 520 4.76 -12.81 -50.17
C GLY A 520 6.17 -13.28 -49.88
N ILE A 521 6.61 -14.22 -50.70
CA ILE A 521 7.98 -14.70 -50.77
C ILE A 521 8.52 -14.55 -52.18
N LEU A 522 9.83 -14.44 -52.30
CA LEU A 522 10.55 -14.46 -53.56
C LEU A 522 11.74 -15.41 -53.41
N LYS A 523 11.89 -16.32 -54.38
CA LYS A 523 12.93 -17.33 -54.37
C LYS A 523 13.84 -17.15 -55.57
N ASP A 524 15.15 -17.14 -55.34
CA ASP A 524 16.13 -17.23 -56.43
C ASP A 524 16.21 -18.68 -56.91
N ILE A 525 15.72 -18.92 -58.13
CA ILE A 525 15.72 -20.23 -58.80
C ILE A 525 16.76 -20.30 -59.92
N THR A 526 17.73 -19.38 -59.97
CA THR A 526 18.75 -19.33 -61.02
C THR A 526 19.55 -20.63 -61.12
N LYS A 527 20.00 -21.17 -59.97
CA LYS A 527 20.70 -22.47 -59.93
C LYS A 527 19.81 -23.60 -60.45
N GLN A 528 18.53 -23.61 -60.07
CA GLN A 528 17.59 -24.62 -60.53
C GLN A 528 17.43 -24.56 -62.05
N LYS A 529 17.24 -23.36 -62.61
CA LYS A 529 17.15 -23.15 -64.07
C LYS A 529 18.41 -23.59 -64.81
N LEU A 530 19.58 -23.27 -64.26
CA LEU A 530 20.85 -23.72 -64.83
C LEU A 530 21.00 -25.25 -64.80
N TYR A 531 20.58 -25.90 -63.72
CA TYR A 531 20.58 -27.36 -63.64
C TYR A 531 19.56 -28.00 -64.59
N GLU A 532 18.36 -27.41 -64.74
CA GLU A 532 17.37 -27.84 -65.72
C GLU A 532 17.95 -27.79 -67.14
N GLU A 533 18.60 -26.68 -67.52
CA GLU A 533 19.26 -26.52 -68.82
C GLU A 533 20.43 -27.51 -69.02
N GLN A 534 21.23 -27.75 -67.98
CA GLN A 534 22.33 -28.73 -68.04
C GLN A 534 21.82 -30.16 -68.19
N LEU A 535 20.74 -30.52 -67.47
CA LEU A 535 20.10 -31.82 -67.58
C LEU A 535 19.50 -32.00 -68.97
N GLU A 536 18.85 -30.97 -69.53
CA GLU A 536 18.33 -31.01 -70.89
C GLU A 536 19.45 -31.24 -71.92
N LYS A 537 20.60 -30.56 -71.74
CA LYS A 537 21.78 -30.79 -72.59
C LYS A 537 22.30 -32.22 -72.48
N LEU A 538 22.46 -32.76 -71.27
CA LEU A 538 22.93 -34.14 -71.07
C LEU A 538 21.93 -35.19 -71.56
N ALA A 539 20.63 -34.92 -71.45
CA ALA A 539 19.57 -35.82 -71.88
C ALA A 539 19.46 -35.92 -73.41
N ASN A 540 19.80 -34.86 -74.14
CA ASN A 540 19.58 -34.78 -75.59
C ASN A 540 20.87 -34.69 -76.44
N TYR A 541 22.01 -34.33 -75.86
CA TYR A 541 23.27 -34.10 -76.58
C TYR A 541 24.42 -34.89 -75.97
N ASP A 542 25.38 -35.29 -76.81
CA ASP A 542 26.62 -35.95 -76.39
C ASP A 542 27.54 -34.94 -75.70
N SER A 543 28.03 -35.29 -74.51
CA SER A 543 28.81 -34.39 -73.67
C SER A 543 30.19 -34.03 -74.23
N LEU A 544 30.74 -34.84 -75.13
CA LEU A 544 32.08 -34.62 -75.69
C LEU A 544 32.03 -33.84 -77.00
N THR A 545 31.11 -34.22 -77.90
CA THR A 545 31.05 -33.64 -79.25
C THR A 545 30.02 -32.54 -79.40
N GLY A 546 29.04 -32.45 -78.48
CA GLY A 546 27.92 -31.52 -78.58
C GLY A 546 26.87 -31.89 -79.63
N LEU A 547 27.05 -33.01 -80.35
CA LEU A 547 26.06 -33.54 -81.29
C LEU A 547 24.83 -34.06 -80.54
N ALA A 548 23.74 -34.31 -81.27
CA ALA A 548 22.63 -35.05 -80.70
C ALA A 548 23.09 -36.42 -80.18
N ASN A 549 22.53 -36.86 -79.06
CA ASN A 549 22.77 -38.21 -78.55
C ASN A 549 21.77 -39.20 -79.16
N ARG A 550 21.90 -40.47 -78.76
CA ARG A 550 21.01 -41.55 -79.21
C ARG A 550 19.52 -41.28 -78.98
N GLU A 551 19.14 -40.70 -77.83
CA GLU A 551 17.73 -40.43 -77.52
C GLU A 551 17.15 -39.35 -78.44
N LEU A 552 17.88 -38.23 -78.62
CA LEU A 552 17.44 -37.17 -79.51
C LEU A 552 17.38 -37.65 -80.98
N LEU A 553 18.35 -38.46 -81.42
CA LEU A 553 18.33 -39.10 -82.74
C LEU A 553 17.07 -39.94 -82.96
N LEU A 554 16.72 -40.83 -82.03
CA LEU A 554 15.55 -41.69 -82.16
C LEU A 554 14.25 -40.89 -82.16
N SER A 555 14.18 -39.82 -81.35
CA SER A 555 13.05 -38.89 -81.32
C SER A 555 12.89 -38.15 -82.65
N HIS A 556 14.00 -37.65 -83.22
CA HIS A 556 14.02 -36.98 -84.52
C HIS A 556 13.67 -37.94 -85.65
N LEU A 557 14.30 -39.11 -85.72
CA LEU A 557 14.05 -40.15 -86.72
C LEU A 557 12.57 -40.55 -86.79
N ARG A 558 11.90 -40.70 -85.64
CA ARG A 558 10.45 -40.99 -85.60
C ARG A 558 9.63 -39.88 -86.25
N LYS A 559 9.96 -38.61 -85.99
CA LYS A 559 9.30 -37.46 -86.62
C LYS A 559 9.59 -37.40 -88.12
N SER A 560 10.83 -37.62 -88.54
CA SER A 560 11.22 -37.63 -89.95
C SER A 560 10.52 -38.74 -90.73
N ILE A 561 10.41 -39.96 -90.17
CA ILE A 561 9.63 -41.07 -90.78
C ILE A 561 8.16 -40.68 -90.96
N GLN A 562 7.54 -40.05 -89.97
CA GLN A 562 6.14 -39.61 -90.06
C GLN A 562 5.96 -38.55 -91.16
N ASN A 563 6.87 -37.57 -91.22
CA ASN A 563 6.84 -36.51 -92.24
C ASN A 563 7.06 -37.08 -93.65
N ALA A 564 8.06 -37.95 -93.83
CA ALA A 564 8.35 -38.60 -95.11
C ALA A 564 7.17 -39.46 -95.60
N THR A 565 6.53 -40.21 -94.69
CA THR A 565 5.32 -40.99 -95.00
C THR A 565 4.18 -40.08 -95.47
N LYS A 566 3.98 -38.94 -94.81
CA LYS A 566 2.93 -37.97 -95.15
C LYS A 566 3.17 -37.29 -96.50
N ASN A 567 4.43 -37.01 -96.84
CA ASN A 567 4.82 -36.29 -98.04
C ASN A 567 5.21 -37.21 -99.21
N ASN A 568 5.13 -38.54 -99.02
CA ASN A 568 5.57 -39.55 -99.97
C ASN A 568 7.04 -39.36 -100.42
N GLN A 569 7.89 -38.99 -99.47
CA GLN A 569 9.33 -38.80 -99.63
C GLN A 569 10.08 -40.02 -99.05
N SER A 570 11.31 -40.23 -99.51
CA SER A 570 12.21 -41.23 -98.90
C SER A 570 13.22 -40.55 -97.98
N LEU A 571 13.71 -41.29 -97.00
CA LEU A 571 14.78 -40.88 -96.08
C LEU A 571 15.85 -41.97 -96.03
N ALA A 572 17.08 -41.60 -95.70
CA ALA A 572 18.16 -42.55 -95.45
C ALA A 572 18.73 -42.36 -94.03
N LEU A 573 19.01 -43.48 -93.36
CA LEU A 573 19.75 -43.50 -92.10
C LEU A 573 21.11 -44.15 -92.36
N LEU A 574 22.17 -43.38 -92.19
CA LEU A 574 23.55 -43.86 -92.22
C LEU A 574 24.01 -44.07 -90.78
N HIS A 575 24.68 -45.18 -90.54
CA HIS A 575 25.27 -45.53 -89.25
C HIS A 575 26.66 -46.11 -89.49
N PHE A 576 27.67 -45.60 -88.80
CA PHE A 576 29.07 -45.93 -89.03
C PHE A 576 29.92 -45.74 -87.76
N ASP A 577 31.05 -46.44 -87.67
CA ASP A 577 32.07 -46.28 -86.63
C ASP A 577 33.35 -45.64 -87.21
N LEU A 578 34.40 -45.48 -86.39
CA LEU A 578 35.70 -45.00 -86.86
C LEU A 578 36.71 -46.14 -86.82
N ASP A 579 37.34 -46.42 -87.96
CA ASP A 579 38.34 -47.47 -88.11
C ASP A 579 39.52 -47.26 -87.15
N ASP A 580 39.98 -48.35 -86.51
CA ASP A 580 41.15 -48.38 -85.62
C ASP A 580 41.08 -47.46 -84.37
N PHE A 581 39.92 -46.90 -84.03
CA PHE A 581 39.80 -45.95 -82.91
C PHE A 581 40.25 -46.55 -81.57
N LYS A 582 39.92 -47.82 -81.30
CA LYS A 582 40.39 -48.54 -80.11
C LYS A 582 41.91 -48.59 -79.99
N ASN A 583 42.60 -48.87 -81.09
CA ASN A 583 44.07 -48.95 -81.13
C ASN A 583 44.70 -47.59 -80.80
N ILE A 584 44.07 -46.50 -81.23
CA ILE A 584 44.52 -45.15 -80.90
C ILE A 584 44.35 -44.86 -79.41
N ASN A 585 43.20 -45.19 -78.82
CA ASN A 585 42.99 -45.04 -77.38
C ASN A 585 44.00 -45.84 -76.56
N ASP A 586 44.26 -47.10 -76.95
CA ASP A 586 45.19 -47.99 -76.26
C ASP A 586 46.66 -47.50 -76.38
N SER A 587 47.01 -46.86 -77.50
CA SER A 587 48.39 -46.41 -77.79
C SER A 587 48.70 -44.98 -77.33
N PHE A 588 47.73 -44.09 -77.38
CA PHE A 588 47.92 -42.63 -77.20
C PHE A 588 47.07 -42.07 -76.05
N GLY A 589 46.19 -42.88 -75.45
CA GLY A 589 45.32 -42.51 -74.34
C GLY A 589 44.02 -41.85 -74.79
N HIS A 590 43.01 -41.95 -73.92
CA HIS A 590 41.65 -41.47 -74.18
C HIS A 590 41.55 -39.98 -74.50
N ASN A 591 42.41 -39.12 -73.91
CA ASN A 591 42.41 -37.68 -74.23
C ASN A 591 42.70 -37.41 -75.71
N ILE A 592 43.53 -38.24 -76.36
CA ILE A 592 43.83 -38.09 -77.78
C ILE A 592 42.68 -38.64 -78.63
N GLY A 593 42.04 -39.74 -78.21
CA GLY A 593 40.81 -40.22 -78.84
C GLY A 593 39.66 -39.21 -78.76
N ASP A 594 39.53 -38.50 -77.64
CA ASP A 594 38.51 -37.47 -77.45
C ASP A 594 38.67 -36.30 -78.44
N GLU A 595 39.91 -35.86 -78.67
CA GLU A 595 40.20 -34.82 -79.66
C GLU A 595 39.93 -35.30 -81.09
N ILE A 596 40.16 -36.58 -81.40
CA ILE A 596 39.80 -37.17 -82.70
C ILE A 596 38.29 -37.13 -82.92
N LEU A 597 37.51 -37.49 -81.91
CA LEU A 597 36.04 -37.49 -82.00
C LEU A 597 35.50 -36.07 -82.22
N LYS A 598 36.10 -35.05 -81.60
CA LYS A 598 35.78 -33.64 -81.87
C LYS A 598 36.14 -33.24 -83.30
N MET A 599 37.33 -33.59 -83.79
CA MET A 599 37.73 -33.30 -85.18
C MET A 599 36.84 -34.01 -86.20
N ALA A 600 36.46 -35.26 -85.94
CA ALA A 600 35.52 -36.02 -86.76
C ALA A 600 34.15 -35.31 -86.79
N THR A 601 33.67 -34.86 -85.62
CA THR A 601 32.44 -34.09 -85.49
C THR A 601 32.48 -32.81 -86.30
N GLU A 602 33.53 -32.00 -86.16
CA GLU A 602 33.69 -30.75 -86.92
C GLU A 602 33.65 -30.99 -88.43
N ARG A 603 34.39 -31.99 -88.93
CA ARG A 603 34.39 -32.33 -90.36
C ARG A 603 33.04 -32.80 -90.87
N LEU A 604 32.35 -33.63 -90.10
CA LEU A 604 31.00 -34.08 -90.44
C LEU A 604 30.02 -32.92 -90.47
N SER A 605 30.02 -32.07 -89.44
CA SER A 605 29.13 -30.93 -89.33
C SER A 605 29.33 -29.90 -90.45
N GLU A 606 30.53 -29.78 -91.02
CA GLU A 606 30.80 -28.91 -92.18
C GLU A 606 30.26 -29.45 -93.52
N HIS A 607 29.99 -30.76 -93.62
CA HIS A 607 29.62 -31.41 -94.88
C HIS A 607 28.18 -31.97 -94.90
N ILE A 608 27.45 -31.93 -93.78
CA ILE A 608 26.02 -32.22 -93.73
C ILE A 608 25.20 -31.00 -94.18
N GLY A 609 24.07 -31.24 -94.86
CA GLY A 609 23.15 -30.19 -95.28
C GLY A 609 22.32 -29.61 -94.12
N ILE A 610 21.69 -28.46 -94.35
CA ILE A 610 20.85 -27.74 -93.35
C ILE A 610 19.66 -28.60 -92.88
N THR A 611 19.21 -29.55 -93.70
CA THR A 611 18.08 -30.46 -93.44
C THR A 611 18.50 -31.80 -92.84
N ASP A 612 19.80 -32.09 -92.80
CA ASP A 612 20.30 -33.37 -92.34
C ASP A 612 20.50 -33.36 -90.82
N PHE A 613 20.35 -34.53 -90.18
CA PHE A 613 20.45 -34.64 -88.73
C PHE A 613 21.57 -35.59 -88.33
N ILE A 614 22.54 -35.10 -87.56
CA ILE A 614 23.70 -35.88 -87.13
C ILE A 614 23.68 -36.13 -85.62
N ALA A 615 24.07 -37.35 -85.22
CA ALA A 615 24.18 -37.75 -83.83
C ALA A 615 25.41 -38.63 -83.60
N ARG A 616 25.92 -38.60 -82.36
CA ARG A 616 26.85 -39.60 -81.84
C ARG A 616 26.07 -40.51 -80.90
N ILE A 617 26.06 -41.82 -81.17
CA ILE A 617 25.22 -42.77 -80.43
C ILE A 617 26.00 -43.69 -79.48
N GLY A 618 27.33 -43.73 -79.64
CA GLY A 618 28.23 -44.60 -78.88
C GLY A 618 29.66 -44.06 -78.83
N GLY A 619 30.62 -44.92 -78.49
CA GLY A 619 32.04 -44.56 -78.33
C GLY A 619 32.61 -43.85 -79.56
N ASP A 620 32.70 -44.56 -80.66
CA ASP A 620 33.14 -44.11 -81.98
C ASP A 620 32.02 -44.15 -83.03
N GLU A 621 30.79 -44.46 -82.60
CA GLU A 621 29.63 -44.64 -83.47
C GLU A 621 28.86 -43.33 -83.72
N PHE A 622 28.65 -43.02 -85.00
CA PHE A 622 27.89 -41.86 -85.48
C PHE A 622 26.71 -42.31 -86.36
N ALA A 623 25.68 -41.48 -86.41
CA ALA A 623 24.53 -41.66 -87.28
C ALA A 623 24.12 -40.35 -87.95
N ILE A 624 23.72 -40.44 -89.22
CA ILE A 624 23.23 -39.31 -90.03
C ILE A 624 21.87 -39.69 -90.62
N ILE A 625 20.89 -38.81 -90.48
CA ILE A 625 19.60 -38.90 -91.17
C ILE A 625 19.63 -37.91 -92.32
N LEU A 626 19.50 -38.44 -93.54
CA LEU A 626 19.28 -37.65 -94.75
C LEU A 626 17.79 -37.61 -95.05
N GLU A 627 17.23 -36.41 -95.09
CA GLU A 627 15.83 -36.18 -95.46
C GLU A 627 15.73 -35.88 -96.97
N ASP A 628 14.58 -36.21 -97.59
CA ASP A 628 14.30 -35.94 -99.02
C ASP A 628 15.24 -36.63 -100.03
N VAL A 629 15.51 -37.92 -99.81
CA VAL A 629 16.37 -38.72 -100.69
C VAL A 629 15.62 -39.13 -101.95
N ALA A 630 16.14 -38.76 -103.13
CA ALA A 630 15.51 -39.06 -104.42
C ALA A 630 15.80 -40.49 -104.93
N ASN A 631 17.02 -40.99 -104.73
CA ASN A 631 17.46 -42.31 -105.16
C ASN A 631 18.59 -42.86 -104.27
N SER A 632 18.89 -44.16 -104.38
CA SER A 632 19.96 -44.81 -103.59
C SER A 632 21.38 -44.45 -104.04
N GLU A 633 21.57 -43.94 -105.26
CA GLU A 633 22.88 -43.51 -105.75
C GLU A 633 23.35 -42.23 -105.03
N ASP A 634 22.43 -41.31 -104.74
CA ASP A 634 22.71 -40.08 -103.99
C ASP A 634 23.21 -40.39 -102.56
N VAL A 635 22.61 -41.39 -101.90
CA VAL A 635 23.05 -41.87 -100.57
C VAL A 635 24.45 -42.48 -100.64
N SER A 636 24.72 -43.29 -101.68
CA SER A 636 26.02 -43.94 -101.87
C SER A 636 27.12 -42.92 -102.15
N LYS A 637 26.81 -41.88 -102.94
CA LYS A 637 27.72 -40.77 -103.22
C LYS A 637 28.02 -39.98 -101.94
N PHE A 638 27.00 -39.64 -101.16
CA PHE A 638 27.18 -38.96 -99.88
C PHE A 638 28.04 -39.78 -98.91
N ALA A 639 27.79 -41.10 -98.80
CA ALA A 639 28.60 -41.98 -97.97
C ALA A 639 30.08 -42.00 -98.41
N GLN A 640 30.35 -42.04 -99.72
CA GLN A 640 31.72 -41.98 -100.23
C GLN A 640 32.39 -40.63 -99.95
N GLU A 641 31.66 -39.51 -100.10
CA GLU A 641 32.14 -38.18 -99.75
C GLU A 641 32.50 -38.10 -98.25
N MET A 642 31.71 -38.72 -97.36
CA MET A 642 31.99 -38.79 -95.92
C MET A 642 33.29 -39.58 -95.64
N ILE A 643 33.51 -40.70 -96.32
CA ILE A 643 34.74 -41.50 -96.19
C ILE A 643 35.97 -40.68 -96.64
N ASP A 644 35.83 -39.91 -97.73
CA ASP A 644 36.94 -39.16 -98.33
C ASP A 644 37.40 -37.97 -97.47
N ILE A 645 36.48 -37.34 -96.72
CA ILE A 645 36.81 -36.21 -95.82
C ILE A 645 37.36 -36.67 -94.47
N MET A 646 37.23 -37.95 -94.14
CA MET A 646 37.55 -38.49 -92.83
C MET A 646 38.97 -38.94 -92.51
N PRO A 647 39.97 -38.92 -93.42
CA PRO A 647 41.36 -39.15 -93.06
C PRO A 647 41.87 -38.13 -92.00
N LEU A 648 41.87 -38.53 -90.73
CA LEU A 648 42.36 -37.74 -89.59
C LEU A 648 43.78 -38.20 -89.24
N LYS A 649 44.74 -37.27 -89.17
CA LYS A 649 46.17 -37.60 -89.02
C LYS A 649 46.72 -37.20 -87.66
N ILE A 650 47.28 -38.17 -86.92
CA ILE A 650 48.02 -37.91 -85.67
C ILE A 650 49.38 -38.59 -85.70
N LYS A 651 50.44 -37.78 -85.60
CA LYS A 651 51.89 -38.12 -85.53
C LYS A 651 52.43 -39.07 -86.61
N THR A 652 51.79 -40.21 -86.91
CA THR A 652 52.11 -41.16 -87.99
C THR A 652 50.95 -42.10 -88.40
N THR A 653 49.76 -42.04 -87.77
CA THR A 653 48.62 -42.94 -88.02
C THR A 653 47.42 -42.18 -88.61
N PHE A 654 46.61 -42.85 -89.43
CA PHE A 654 45.37 -42.31 -90.00
C PHE A 654 44.15 -43.00 -89.40
N LEU A 655 43.10 -42.24 -89.13
CA LEU A 655 41.75 -42.74 -88.81
C LEU A 655 40.80 -42.39 -89.96
N LYS A 656 39.80 -43.23 -90.24
CA LYS A 656 38.77 -43.05 -91.27
C LYS A 656 37.40 -43.46 -90.71
N ILE A 657 36.31 -43.11 -91.41
CA ILE A 657 34.99 -43.75 -91.27
C ILE A 657 34.99 -45.06 -92.05
#